data_AF-A0A9P3HJM4-F1
#
_entry.id   AF-A0A9P3HJM4-F1
#
_cell.length_a   1.000
_cell.length_b   1.000
_cell.length_c   1.000
_cell.angle_alpha   90.00
_cell.angle_beta   90.00
_cell.angle_gamma   90.00
#
_symmetry.space_group_name_H-M   'P 1'
#
loop_
_entity.id
_entity.type
_entity.pdbx_description
1 polymer ?
#
loop_
_entity_poly.entity_id
_entity_poly.type
_entity_poly.pdbx_seq_one_letter_code
_entity_poly.pdbx_strand_id
1 'polypeptide(L)'
;MAWNSPKAFTGFSLPGNAPAVVSTGSAFKNMDVTMQTASPSSLKANDTTPTGELSSAAFGKKDTSFEIGIEHQKFARVVEAVQRRQRMSNEDVSFASVLPQFDVLCFTRARLLGGRKESDANHQTFGSSDEYKLWQQEGQTWVLLTTLFTAFANNKAFIDKGSEALQWSDLDLIEHLASTDAEFKHHSAVKAWLEITAPPFRPQIRTKLAQPLPSLSRPSMFSSPSRPTASTNRDPDAVSREGFKPSEQNQRIEQDLLKTVWEYVRRGDLKKAQEACTQAGESWRADSIGGGQLCSVSIMFTDPQYDRSEAPVGNEGRGLWKGTCYALAQDNSADQFERAVYGALSGDVDTVLPVCSSWEDHAWVRYNSLVESMIEARLSQFNRGEPSKALPIPKSKFTNAKDIFDSLNNSDSQELRAGAKDMFKEIQTSIILGTTDQLLVKLAQNAKLDGEAGAPLKPHMLRFLAHFVLLLRSTGSNVPQLAGDYFIKTYADILISKKMYDLAPLYISYLPYDLQVATCSSYLKTIDGAKSERQHQIKMLHDRGLDSRGILAATVDGLLGSINVDFAQDGFSDNLKKNMTSPVSSQERAHIQALEWLSFDSSQFDECLHRSNQLTRKYLAQGRLNTAFALYNSLPTDIVLHEIQQSSPAYAAISNEHLYYRDLFTARLYFEEWKDALSTKPSEDAPSTQQHAWESDFKGKAHRAITEIETLLQTRWLSDCMVPGDVRRNQELMQLRQIYVSELVMNLHQVYYESRSIVPEYLAKSVEMANMVASETTAEPLYKELQDASRLQEFLRRVRLSSLELLKDGRSPFAF
;
A
#
# COMPACT_ATOMS: atom_id res chain seq x y z
N MET A 1 6.71 13.02 29.42
CA MET A 1 6.34 12.07 30.48
C MET A 1 4.92 11.65 30.16
N ALA A 2 4.54 10.42 29.96
CA ALA A 2 5.09 9.08 30.11
C ALA A 2 3.81 8.24 29.84
N TRP A 3 3.92 7.07 29.23
CA TRP A 3 2.77 6.25 28.83
C TRP A 3 2.02 5.58 30.03
N ASN A 4 1.94 6.32 31.15
CA ASN A 4 1.22 6.03 32.38
C ASN A 4 0.06 7.04 32.61
N SER A 5 -0.38 7.77 31.58
CA SER A 5 -1.53 8.67 31.68
C SER A 5 -2.73 8.08 30.94
N PRO A 6 -3.94 8.08 31.55
CA PRO A 6 -5.21 7.67 30.92
C PRO A 6 -5.50 8.33 29.56
N LYS A 7 -4.81 9.43 29.22
CA LYS A 7 -4.92 10.14 27.94
C LYS A 7 -4.27 9.44 26.74
N ALA A 8 -3.35 8.49 26.94
CA ALA A 8 -2.83 7.71 25.81
C ALA A 8 -3.92 6.80 25.20
N PHE A 9 -4.91 6.42 26.01
CA PHE A 9 -6.03 5.58 25.59
C PHE A 9 -7.31 6.35 25.24
N THR A 10 -7.35 7.68 25.43
CA THR A 10 -8.46 8.51 24.93
C THR A 10 -8.48 8.60 23.40
N GLY A 11 -7.38 8.30 22.70
CA GLY A 11 -7.36 8.16 21.23
C GLY A 11 -7.98 6.85 20.72
N PHE A 12 -8.10 5.83 21.58
CA PHE A 12 -8.80 4.57 21.29
C PHE A 12 -10.27 4.61 21.71
N SER A 13 -10.74 5.74 22.25
CA SER A 13 -12.16 6.01 22.46
C SER A 13 -12.68 6.80 21.26
N LEU A 14 -13.72 6.28 20.58
CA LEU A 14 -14.40 7.03 19.51
C LEU A 14 -14.82 8.42 20.02
N PRO A 15 -14.72 9.48 19.20
CA PRO A 15 -15.13 10.81 19.63
C PRO A 15 -16.66 10.90 19.74
N GLY A 16 -17.15 11.24 20.93
CA GLY A 16 -18.41 11.99 21.12
C GLY A 16 -19.73 11.22 21.10
N ASN A 17 -20.49 11.37 22.20
CA ASN A 17 -21.90 10.99 22.36
C ASN A 17 -22.79 11.34 21.14
N ALA A 18 -23.55 10.34 20.67
CA ALA A 18 -24.83 10.51 20.00
C ALA A 18 -25.91 9.71 20.78
N PRO A 19 -27.17 10.18 20.83
CA PRO A 19 -28.12 9.79 21.86
C PRO A 19 -28.64 8.35 21.68
N ALA A 20 -29.02 7.75 22.80
CA ALA A 20 -29.61 6.43 22.91
C ALA A 20 -30.70 6.20 21.85
N VAL A 21 -30.48 5.25 20.95
CA VAL A 21 -31.53 4.67 20.11
C VAL A 21 -31.92 3.31 20.71
N VAL A 22 -33.22 3.18 20.89
CA VAL A 22 -33.94 2.13 21.60
C VAL A 22 -33.57 0.73 21.10
N SER A 23 -33.23 -0.11 22.08
CA SER A 23 -33.13 -1.56 22.01
C SER A 23 -34.40 -2.19 21.43
N THR A 24 -34.25 -2.97 20.36
CA THR A 24 -35.14 -4.11 20.07
C THR A 24 -34.27 -5.36 20.01
N GLY A 25 -34.40 -6.20 21.03
CA GLY A 25 -33.66 -7.44 21.18
C GLY A 25 -34.03 -8.51 20.15
N SER A 26 -33.09 -9.42 19.90
CA SER A 26 -33.37 -10.77 19.45
C SER A 26 -32.12 -11.64 19.59
N ALA A 27 -32.32 -12.78 20.23
CA ALA A 27 -31.33 -13.79 20.58
C ALA A 27 -30.60 -14.38 19.36
N PHE A 28 -29.30 -14.68 19.53
CA PHE A 28 -28.63 -15.73 18.77
C PHE A 28 -28.05 -16.75 19.74
N LYS A 29 -28.87 -17.78 20.00
CA LYS A 29 -28.47 -19.09 20.48
C LYS A 29 -27.68 -19.82 19.38
N ASN A 30 -26.75 -20.66 19.84
CA ASN A 30 -26.13 -21.79 19.14
C ASN A 30 -26.84 -22.25 17.86
N MET A 31 -26.10 -22.33 16.76
CA MET A 31 -26.45 -23.22 15.66
C MET A 31 -25.18 -23.88 15.10
N ASP A 32 -25.14 -25.21 15.28
CA ASP A 32 -24.28 -26.15 14.58
C ASP A 32 -24.37 -25.94 13.06
N VAL A 33 -23.23 -25.91 12.39
CA VAL A 33 -23.16 -26.05 10.93
C VAL A 33 -22.62 -27.44 10.61
N THR A 34 -23.54 -28.38 10.47
CA THR A 34 -23.33 -29.67 9.81
C THR A 34 -23.24 -29.41 8.30
N MET A 35 -22.07 -29.60 7.70
CA MET A 35 -21.95 -29.66 6.25
C MET A 35 -22.52 -31.00 5.76
N GLN A 36 -23.74 -30.98 5.22
CA GLN A 36 -24.24 -32.07 4.39
C GLN A 36 -23.77 -31.91 2.94
N THR A 37 -23.10 -32.94 2.47
CA THR A 37 -22.72 -33.20 1.08
C THR A 37 -23.98 -33.38 0.22
N ALA A 38 -24.14 -32.56 -0.81
CA ALA A 38 -25.11 -32.80 -1.88
C ALA A 38 -24.36 -33.07 -3.20
N SER A 39 -24.56 -34.27 -3.73
CA SER A 39 -24.08 -34.76 -5.02
C SER A 39 -24.72 -34.00 -6.20
N PRO A 40 -24.03 -33.78 -7.33
CA PRO A 40 -24.64 -33.23 -8.53
C PRO A 40 -25.10 -34.34 -9.49
N SER A 41 -26.36 -34.31 -9.90
CA SER A 41 -26.91 -35.10 -11.01
C SER A 41 -26.88 -34.31 -12.33
N SER A 42 -26.21 -34.91 -13.31
CA SER A 42 -26.42 -34.92 -14.77
C SER A 42 -27.21 -33.78 -15.46
N LEU A 43 -26.63 -33.19 -16.51
CA LEU A 43 -27.02 -33.42 -17.92
C LEU A 43 -26.12 -32.65 -18.92
N LYS A 44 -25.36 -33.43 -19.70
CA LYS A 44 -24.98 -33.33 -21.14
C LYS A 44 -24.60 -31.96 -21.75
N ALA A 45 -23.39 -31.88 -22.35
CA ALA A 45 -23.22 -31.95 -23.81
C ALA A 45 -21.74 -31.87 -24.26
N ASN A 46 -21.41 -32.83 -25.13
CA ASN A 46 -20.49 -32.82 -26.27
C ASN A 46 -18.96 -32.81 -26.08
N ASP A 47 -18.44 -34.01 -26.36
CA ASP A 47 -17.12 -34.34 -26.92
C ASP A 47 -16.63 -33.37 -27.99
N THR A 48 -15.35 -32.99 -27.87
CA THR A 48 -14.37 -33.10 -28.96
C THR A 48 -12.97 -32.89 -28.38
N THR A 49 -12.27 -33.98 -28.14
CA THR A 49 -10.80 -33.97 -28.00
C THR A 49 -10.15 -33.57 -29.32
N PRO A 50 -8.98 -32.93 -29.26
CA PRO A 50 -7.86 -33.53 -29.96
C PRO A 50 -6.68 -33.74 -29.02
N THR A 51 -6.18 -34.97 -29.12
CA THR A 51 -4.93 -35.51 -28.62
C THR A 51 -3.73 -34.64 -28.97
N GLY A 52 -2.88 -34.37 -27.97
CA GLY A 52 -1.55 -33.83 -28.14
C GLY A 52 -0.72 -34.16 -26.92
N GLU A 53 0.00 -35.28 -26.98
CA GLU A 53 1.02 -35.67 -26.01
C GLU A 53 2.08 -34.56 -25.91
N LEU A 54 2.29 -34.01 -24.72
CA LEU A 54 3.46 -33.17 -24.41
C LEU A 54 4.07 -33.65 -23.09
N SER A 55 5.05 -34.53 -23.28
CA SER A 55 6.35 -34.59 -22.60
C SER A 55 6.44 -33.99 -21.19
N SER A 56 6.70 -34.89 -20.24
CA SER A 56 7.20 -34.64 -18.90
C SER A 56 8.60 -34.02 -18.90
N ALA A 57 8.73 -32.69 -19.04
CA ALA A 57 9.97 -31.97 -18.72
C ALA A 57 9.77 -30.44 -18.73
N ALA A 58 9.16 -29.87 -17.67
CA ALA A 58 9.34 -28.45 -17.31
C ALA A 58 8.68 -28.10 -15.95
N PHE A 59 9.16 -28.66 -14.84
CA PHE A 59 8.94 -28.01 -13.54
C PHE A 59 9.97 -26.89 -13.37
N GLY A 60 9.76 -25.79 -14.10
CA GLY A 60 10.47 -24.53 -13.90
C GLY A 60 9.96 -23.82 -12.65
N LYS A 61 10.87 -23.23 -11.89
CA LYS A 61 10.61 -22.38 -10.72
C LYS A 61 9.41 -21.46 -10.98
N LYS A 62 8.32 -21.60 -10.22
CA LYS A 62 7.25 -20.60 -10.17
C LYS A 62 7.87 -19.25 -9.80
N ASP A 63 7.64 -18.25 -10.62
CA ASP A 63 8.06 -16.86 -10.40
C ASP A 63 7.65 -16.40 -9.00
N THR A 64 8.63 -16.26 -8.10
CA THR A 64 8.43 -15.73 -6.75
C THR A 64 7.91 -14.29 -6.78
N SER A 65 8.15 -13.56 -7.87
CA SER A 65 7.59 -12.24 -8.15
C SER A 65 6.06 -12.25 -8.25
N PHE A 66 5.48 -13.27 -8.88
CA PHE A 66 4.04 -13.41 -9.08
C PHE A 66 3.30 -13.71 -7.77
N GLU A 67 3.86 -14.60 -6.92
CA GLU A 67 3.25 -14.90 -5.61
C GLU A 67 3.31 -13.69 -4.65
N ILE A 68 4.39 -12.89 -4.68
CA ILE A 68 4.52 -11.70 -3.83
C ILE A 68 3.51 -10.62 -4.23
N GLY A 69 3.25 -10.45 -5.53
CA GLY A 69 2.27 -9.47 -6.04
C GLY A 69 0.84 -9.73 -5.56
N ILE A 70 0.43 -11.00 -5.52
CA ILE A 70 -0.92 -11.40 -5.07
C ILE A 70 -1.15 -11.00 -3.62
N GLU A 71 -0.18 -11.21 -2.73
CA GLU A 71 -0.36 -10.87 -1.32
C GLU A 71 -0.45 -9.35 -1.14
N HIS A 72 0.39 -8.55 -1.79
CA HIS A 72 0.27 -7.08 -1.75
C HIS A 72 -1.10 -6.60 -2.24
N GLN A 73 -1.67 -7.23 -3.28
CA GLN A 73 -3.00 -6.91 -3.78
C GLN A 73 -4.10 -7.24 -2.76
N LYS A 74 -4.03 -8.39 -2.07
CA LYS A 74 -5.02 -8.75 -1.03
C LYS A 74 -5.06 -7.73 0.10
N PHE A 75 -3.89 -7.32 0.60
CA PHE A 75 -3.80 -6.29 1.64
C PHE A 75 -4.30 -4.92 1.14
N ALA A 76 -3.93 -4.53 -0.08
CA ALA A 76 -4.38 -3.28 -0.69
C ALA A 76 -5.91 -3.22 -0.85
N ARG A 77 -6.57 -4.34 -1.19
CA ARG A 77 -8.05 -4.41 -1.27
C ARG A 77 -8.73 -4.07 0.05
N VAL A 78 -8.15 -4.48 1.18
CA VAL A 78 -8.67 -4.14 2.51
C VAL A 78 -8.57 -2.63 2.75
N VAL A 79 -7.41 -2.03 2.46
CA VAL A 79 -7.18 -0.58 2.56
C VAL A 79 -8.11 0.21 1.63
N GLU A 80 -8.28 -0.26 0.39
CA GLU A 80 -9.19 0.34 -0.59
C GLU A 80 -10.64 0.29 -0.13
N ALA A 81 -11.09 -0.81 0.49
CA ALA A 81 -12.44 -0.92 1.03
C ALA A 81 -12.70 0.06 2.17
N VAL A 82 -11.67 0.42 2.95
CA VAL A 82 -11.75 1.48 3.97
C VAL A 82 -11.82 2.86 3.30
N GLN A 83 -10.91 3.14 2.36
CA GLN A 83 -10.88 4.43 1.65
C GLN A 83 -12.19 4.73 0.91
N ARG A 84 -12.78 3.72 0.25
CA ARG A 84 -14.08 3.86 -0.43
C ARG A 84 -15.20 4.19 0.56
N ARG A 85 -15.23 3.53 1.71
CA ARG A 85 -16.23 3.79 2.76
C ARG A 85 -16.10 5.20 3.33
N GLN A 86 -14.89 5.64 3.67
CA GLN A 86 -14.62 7.00 4.15
C GLN A 86 -15.13 8.08 3.19
N ARG A 87 -15.02 7.85 1.87
CA ARG A 87 -15.52 8.80 0.85
C ARG A 87 -17.03 8.77 0.65
N MET A 88 -17.66 7.62 0.87
CA MET A 88 -19.09 7.45 0.62
C MET A 88 -19.96 7.86 1.81
N SER A 89 -19.52 7.62 3.05
CA SER A 89 -20.39 7.79 4.22
C SER A 89 -20.23 9.10 4.98
N ASN A 90 -19.21 9.94 4.72
CA ASN A 90 -18.84 11.05 5.63
C ASN A 90 -18.67 10.61 7.11
N GLU A 91 -18.62 9.32 7.39
CA GLU A 91 -18.39 8.75 8.71
C GLU A 91 -16.90 8.40 8.84
N ASP A 92 -16.36 8.60 10.05
CA ASP A 92 -15.00 8.21 10.42
C ASP A 92 -14.90 6.67 10.54
N VAL A 93 -14.91 5.98 9.40
CA VAL A 93 -14.64 4.54 9.35
C VAL A 93 -13.17 4.30 9.67
N SER A 94 -12.92 3.85 10.90
CA SER A 94 -11.58 3.53 11.38
C SER A 94 -11.01 2.26 10.74
N PHE A 95 -9.69 2.24 10.49
CA PHE A 95 -8.98 1.02 10.09
C PHE A 95 -9.06 -0.08 11.15
N ALA A 96 -9.40 0.24 12.40
CA ALA A 96 -9.63 -0.75 13.45
C ALA A 96 -10.70 -1.80 13.05
N SER A 97 -11.71 -1.40 12.26
CA SER A 97 -12.80 -2.26 11.79
C SER A 97 -12.36 -3.40 10.86
N VAL A 98 -11.17 -3.29 10.25
CA VAL A 98 -10.66 -4.27 9.27
C VAL A 98 -9.44 -5.06 9.79
N LEU A 99 -9.03 -4.86 11.05
CA LEU A 99 -7.94 -5.62 11.67
C LEU A 99 -8.13 -7.14 11.60
N PRO A 100 -9.34 -7.71 11.84
CA PRO A 100 -9.57 -9.15 11.73
C PRO A 100 -9.49 -9.71 10.30
N GLN A 101 -9.26 -8.87 9.29
CA GLN A 101 -9.00 -9.34 7.92
C GLN A 101 -7.49 -9.54 7.71
N PHE A 102 -6.64 -8.73 8.36
CA PHE A 102 -5.19 -8.82 8.19
C PHE A 102 -4.60 -10.07 8.84
N ASP A 103 -5.08 -10.47 10.01
CA ASP A 103 -4.66 -11.71 10.67
C ASP A 103 -5.10 -12.96 9.86
N VAL A 104 -6.34 -12.99 9.35
CA VAL A 104 -6.85 -14.06 8.48
C VAL A 104 -5.99 -14.19 7.23
N LEU A 105 -5.61 -13.08 6.58
CA LEU A 105 -4.71 -13.09 5.43
C LEU A 105 -3.34 -13.69 5.79
N CYS A 106 -2.76 -13.28 6.92
CA CYS A 106 -1.47 -13.78 7.40
C CYS A 106 -1.51 -15.29 7.72
N PHE A 107 -2.48 -15.74 8.51
CA PHE A 107 -2.60 -17.15 8.91
C PHE A 107 -2.97 -18.05 7.73
N THR A 108 -3.78 -17.57 6.78
CA THR A 108 -4.05 -18.31 5.55
C THR A 108 -2.77 -18.54 4.75
N ARG A 109 -1.93 -17.50 4.60
CA ARG A 109 -0.63 -17.64 3.93
C ARG A 109 0.32 -18.55 4.69
N ALA A 110 0.40 -18.41 6.02
CA ALA A 110 1.21 -19.29 6.86
C ALA A 110 0.78 -20.76 6.72
N ARG A 111 -0.52 -21.05 6.70
CA ARG A 111 -1.05 -22.41 6.51
C ARG A 111 -0.68 -22.99 5.14
N LEU A 112 -0.73 -22.18 4.08
CA LEU A 112 -0.31 -22.61 2.73
C LEU A 112 1.19 -22.95 2.68
N LEU A 113 2.03 -22.19 3.38
CA LEU A 113 3.47 -22.48 3.49
C LEU A 113 3.73 -23.72 4.36
N GLY A 114 2.97 -23.90 5.45
CA GLY A 114 3.03 -25.07 6.32
C GLY A 114 2.66 -26.37 5.58
N GLY A 115 1.62 -26.36 4.76
CA GLY A 115 1.23 -27.51 3.95
C GLY A 115 2.28 -27.94 2.92
N ARG A 116 3.08 -27.00 2.40
CA ARG A 116 4.21 -27.29 1.50
C ARG A 116 5.38 -27.95 2.23
N LYS A 117 5.60 -27.67 3.52
CA LYS A 117 6.64 -28.35 4.33
C LYS A 117 6.36 -29.84 4.50
N GLU A 118 5.09 -30.25 4.60
CA GLU A 118 4.72 -31.65 4.76
C GLU A 118 4.84 -32.43 3.44
N SER A 119 4.62 -31.79 2.28
CA SER A 119 4.83 -32.42 0.96
C SER A 119 6.30 -32.46 0.54
N ASP A 120 7.07 -31.42 0.88
CA ASP A 120 8.47 -31.25 0.49
C ASP A 120 9.46 -31.79 1.54
N ALA A 121 9.00 -32.54 2.55
CA ALA A 121 9.85 -33.20 3.54
C ALA A 121 10.91 -34.14 2.92
N ASN A 122 10.77 -34.49 1.63
CA ASN A 122 11.78 -35.22 0.86
C ASN A 122 12.84 -34.34 0.18
N HIS A 123 12.70 -33.01 0.12
CA HIS A 123 13.66 -32.06 -0.47
C HIS A 123 13.78 -30.81 0.41
N GLN A 124 14.87 -30.71 1.20
CA GLN A 124 15.14 -29.58 2.09
C GLN A 124 15.22 -28.25 1.33
N THR A 125 14.16 -27.44 1.37
CA THR A 125 14.21 -26.03 0.95
C THR A 125 14.24 -25.13 2.19
N PHE A 126 15.43 -24.61 2.51
CA PHE A 126 15.69 -23.77 3.70
C PHE A 126 14.85 -22.47 3.74
N GLY A 127 14.32 -21.96 2.62
CA GLY A 127 13.58 -20.68 2.56
C GLY A 127 12.14 -20.70 3.08
N SER A 128 11.43 -21.84 2.98
CA SER A 128 10.00 -21.91 3.34
C SER A 128 9.75 -21.82 4.86
N SER A 129 10.75 -22.21 5.67
CA SER A 129 10.62 -22.23 7.13
C SER A 129 10.67 -20.85 7.78
N ASP A 130 11.54 -19.98 7.26
CA ASP A 130 11.68 -18.63 7.80
C ASP A 130 10.53 -17.73 7.34
N GLU A 131 10.05 -17.89 6.10
CA GLU A 131 8.83 -17.20 5.64
C GLU A 131 7.60 -17.60 6.45
N TYR A 132 7.42 -18.88 6.75
CA TYR A 132 6.32 -19.35 7.60
C TYR A 132 6.30 -18.62 8.95
N LYS A 133 7.48 -18.52 9.61
CA LYS A 133 7.60 -17.85 10.91
C LYS A 133 7.27 -16.36 10.81
N LEU A 134 7.72 -15.67 9.76
CA LEU A 134 7.42 -14.25 9.55
C LEU A 134 5.92 -14.00 9.42
N TRP A 135 5.23 -14.77 8.58
CA TRP A 135 3.77 -14.64 8.42
C TRP A 135 3.00 -14.98 9.70
N GLN A 136 3.48 -15.96 10.47
CA GLN A 136 2.90 -16.30 11.77
C GLN A 136 3.06 -15.15 12.78
N GLN A 137 4.27 -14.57 12.90
CA GLN A 137 4.55 -13.46 13.80
C GLN A 137 3.78 -12.19 13.40
N GLU A 138 3.66 -11.90 12.10
CA GLU A 138 2.84 -10.80 11.62
C GLU A 138 1.37 -11.00 11.99
N GLY A 139 0.82 -12.20 11.73
CA GLY A 139 -0.55 -12.56 12.09
C GLY A 139 -0.80 -12.40 13.59
N GLN A 140 0.10 -12.91 14.44
CA GLN A 140 0.04 -12.73 15.89
C GLN A 140 0.06 -11.25 16.30
N THR A 141 0.79 -10.39 15.59
CA THR A 141 0.84 -8.94 15.85
C THR A 141 -0.50 -8.28 15.50
N TRP A 142 -1.14 -8.69 14.40
CA TRP A 142 -2.49 -8.23 14.07
C TRP A 142 -3.53 -8.69 15.09
N VAL A 143 -3.43 -9.93 15.60
CA VAL A 143 -4.30 -10.42 16.69
C VAL A 143 -4.10 -9.63 17.98
N LEU A 144 -2.85 -9.26 18.33
CA LEU A 144 -2.57 -8.40 19.49
C LEU A 144 -3.33 -7.08 19.37
N LEU A 145 -3.21 -6.41 18.22
CA LEU A 145 -3.92 -5.18 17.94
C LEU A 145 -5.42 -5.39 18.05
N THR A 146 -6.00 -6.37 17.34
CA THR A 146 -7.44 -6.69 17.42
C THR A 146 -7.91 -6.91 18.85
N THR A 147 -7.15 -7.65 19.65
CA THR A 147 -7.47 -7.97 21.04
C THR A 147 -7.50 -6.72 21.91
N LEU A 148 -6.47 -5.87 21.79
CA LEU A 148 -6.40 -4.59 22.51
C LEU A 148 -7.54 -3.66 22.09
N PHE A 149 -7.74 -3.43 20.78
CA PHE A 149 -8.81 -2.57 20.28
C PHE A 149 -10.19 -3.05 20.73
N THR A 150 -10.46 -4.36 20.65
CA THR A 150 -11.74 -4.93 21.06
C THR A 150 -11.97 -4.79 22.57
N ALA A 151 -10.93 -5.00 23.40
CA ALA A 151 -11.03 -4.86 24.84
C ALA A 151 -11.39 -3.43 25.25
N PHE A 152 -10.81 -2.42 24.60
CA PHE A 152 -11.11 -1.01 24.90
C PHE A 152 -12.40 -0.50 24.25
N ALA A 153 -12.79 -1.03 23.09
CA ALA A 153 -14.06 -0.69 22.43
C ALA A 153 -15.29 -1.24 23.20
N ASN A 154 -15.19 -2.45 23.75
CA ASN A 154 -16.26 -3.10 24.51
C ASN A 154 -16.34 -2.59 25.96
N ASN A 155 -16.35 -1.27 26.16
CA ASN A 155 -16.51 -0.70 27.50
C ASN A 155 -17.98 -0.71 27.91
N LYS A 156 -18.45 -1.83 28.43
CA LYS A 156 -19.71 -1.90 29.18
C LYS A 156 -19.54 -1.07 30.45
N ALA A 157 -20.20 0.09 30.51
CA ALA A 157 -20.17 0.93 31.68
C ALA A 157 -20.90 0.20 32.82
N PHE A 158 -20.15 -0.29 33.79
CA PHE A 158 -20.71 -0.86 35.00
C PHE A 158 -21.44 0.24 35.76
N ILE A 159 -22.73 0.07 36.04
CA ILE A 159 -23.54 1.10 36.69
C ILE A 159 -23.22 1.09 38.19
N ASP A 160 -22.32 1.99 38.61
CA ASP A 160 -21.96 2.16 40.01
C ASP A 160 -23.13 2.80 40.80
N LYS A 161 -23.74 2.03 41.71
CA LYS A 161 -24.74 2.50 42.68
C LYS A 161 -24.12 2.93 44.02
N GLY A 162 -22.81 3.16 44.07
CA GLY A 162 -22.07 3.84 45.14
C GLY A 162 -21.89 3.05 46.43
N SER A 163 -22.99 2.68 47.10
CA SER A 163 -22.99 2.09 48.46
C SER A 163 -23.19 0.56 48.51
N GLU A 164 -23.34 -0.09 47.35
CA GLU A 164 -23.73 -1.52 47.23
C GLU A 164 -22.54 -2.46 46.97
N ALA A 165 -21.32 -1.94 46.81
CA ALA A 165 -20.14 -2.71 46.41
C ALA A 165 -19.73 -3.83 47.38
N LEU A 166 -20.10 -3.73 48.67
CA LEU A 166 -19.87 -4.80 49.66
C LEU A 166 -20.73 -6.04 49.41
N GLN A 167 -21.85 -5.90 48.69
CA GLN A 167 -22.81 -6.99 48.41
C GLN A 167 -22.56 -7.66 47.05
N TRP A 168 -21.70 -7.08 46.21
CA TRP A 168 -21.31 -7.63 44.92
C TRP A 168 -20.63 -8.99 45.05
N SER A 169 -20.82 -9.89 44.09
CA SER A 169 -20.06 -11.14 44.04
C SER A 169 -18.60 -10.89 43.65
N ASP A 170 -17.73 -11.89 43.78
CA ASP A 170 -16.33 -11.74 43.37
C ASP A 170 -16.21 -11.49 41.87
N LEU A 171 -17.08 -12.12 41.07
CA LEU A 171 -17.15 -11.88 39.64
C LEU A 171 -17.53 -10.42 39.32
N ASP A 172 -18.55 -9.88 40.00
CA ASP A 172 -18.98 -8.48 39.82
C ASP A 172 -17.84 -7.50 40.15
N LEU A 173 -17.08 -7.75 41.23
CA LEU A 173 -15.95 -6.90 41.65
C LEU A 173 -14.84 -6.84 40.59
N ILE A 174 -14.55 -7.96 39.93
CA ILE A 174 -13.52 -8.05 38.88
C ILE A 174 -14.02 -7.51 37.56
N GLU A 175 -15.29 -7.71 37.20
CA GLU A 175 -15.88 -7.07 36.02
C GLU A 175 -15.95 -5.55 36.18
N HIS A 176 -16.29 -5.06 37.38
CA HIS A 176 -16.18 -3.65 37.71
C HIS A 176 -14.73 -3.16 37.57
N LEU A 177 -13.74 -3.89 38.13
CA LEU A 177 -12.32 -3.55 37.96
C LEU A 177 -11.94 -3.46 36.48
N ALA A 178 -12.38 -4.40 35.66
CA ALA A 178 -12.18 -4.37 34.21
C ALA A 178 -12.83 -3.15 33.55
N SER A 179 -13.95 -2.63 34.05
CA SER A 179 -14.58 -1.43 33.51
C SER A 179 -13.85 -0.13 33.91
N THR A 180 -13.31 -0.07 35.14
CA THR A 180 -12.75 1.16 35.72
C THR A 180 -11.25 1.30 35.55
N ASP A 181 -10.51 0.20 35.63
CA ASP A 181 -9.05 0.18 35.63
C ASP A 181 -8.52 -0.18 34.23
N ALA A 182 -7.96 0.83 33.57
CA ALA A 182 -7.39 0.69 32.24
C ALA A 182 -6.13 -0.21 32.23
N GLU A 183 -5.33 -0.23 33.30
CA GLU A 183 -4.13 -1.07 33.40
C GLU A 183 -4.52 -2.54 33.55
N PHE A 184 -5.52 -2.83 34.40
CA PHE A 184 -6.04 -4.20 34.54
C PHE A 184 -6.61 -4.70 33.22
N LYS A 185 -7.42 -3.88 32.54
CA LYS A 185 -7.98 -4.20 31.22
C LYS A 185 -6.88 -4.46 30.20
N HIS A 186 -5.85 -3.62 30.17
CA HIS A 186 -4.71 -3.77 29.27
C HIS A 186 -3.94 -5.08 29.53
N HIS A 187 -3.54 -5.36 30.77
CA HIS A 187 -2.80 -6.58 31.11
C HIS A 187 -3.63 -7.84 30.88
N SER A 188 -4.93 -7.80 31.18
CA SER A 188 -5.87 -8.88 30.90
C SER A 188 -6.00 -9.16 29.40
N ALA A 189 -6.04 -8.12 28.57
CA ALA A 189 -6.09 -8.26 27.11
C ALA A 189 -4.79 -8.84 26.54
N VAL A 190 -3.62 -8.43 27.05
CA VAL A 190 -2.32 -9.00 26.64
C VAL A 190 -2.21 -10.46 27.05
N LYS A 191 -2.67 -10.82 28.26
CA LYS A 191 -2.75 -12.22 28.71
C LYS A 191 -3.63 -13.04 27.76
N ALA A 192 -4.82 -12.56 27.42
CA ALA A 192 -5.73 -13.23 26.49
C ALA A 192 -5.11 -13.41 25.09
N TRP A 193 -4.39 -12.39 24.59
CA TRP A 193 -3.65 -12.50 23.33
C TRP A 193 -2.59 -13.61 23.39
N LEU A 194 -1.81 -13.71 24.46
CA LEU A 194 -0.82 -14.76 24.65
C LEU A 194 -1.45 -16.15 24.76
N GLU A 195 -2.67 -16.26 25.27
CA GLU A 195 -3.46 -17.50 25.32
C GLU A 195 -3.93 -17.92 23.92
N ILE A 196 -4.46 -16.98 23.13
CA ILE A 196 -4.95 -17.22 21.76
C ILE A 196 -3.81 -17.63 20.82
N THR A 197 -2.62 -17.03 21.00
CA THR A 197 -1.48 -17.23 20.10
C THR A 197 -0.61 -18.43 20.43
N ALA A 198 -0.99 -19.23 21.43
CA ALA A 198 -0.30 -20.46 21.78
C ALA A 198 -0.22 -21.43 20.57
N PRO A 199 0.92 -22.13 20.36
CA PRO A 199 1.07 -23.06 19.23
C PRO A 199 -0.02 -24.13 19.18
N PRO A 200 -0.37 -24.69 18.01
CA PRO A 200 -1.30 -25.82 17.95
C PRO A 200 -0.69 -27.06 18.65
N PHE A 201 -1.51 -27.80 19.39
CA PHE A 201 -1.10 -29.06 20.03
C PHE A 201 -2.14 -30.17 19.79
N ARG A 202 -1.75 -31.42 20.03
CA ARG A 202 -2.64 -32.59 19.94
C ARG A 202 -2.86 -33.15 21.34
N PRO A 203 -4.11 -33.15 21.86
CA PRO A 203 -4.39 -33.67 23.19
C PRO A 203 -4.19 -35.19 23.23
N GLN A 204 -3.66 -35.69 24.33
CA GLN A 204 -3.43 -37.12 24.57
C GLN A 204 -4.17 -37.52 25.85
N ILE A 205 -5.39 -38.01 25.68
CA ILE A 205 -6.28 -38.39 26.78
C ILE A 205 -6.46 -39.90 26.75
N ARG A 206 -6.07 -40.57 27.83
CA ARG A 206 -6.21 -42.02 28.01
C ARG A 206 -6.61 -42.31 29.46
N THR A 207 -7.48 -43.29 29.64
CA THR A 207 -7.85 -43.78 30.97
C THR A 207 -6.74 -44.69 31.52
N LYS A 208 -6.42 -44.55 32.81
CA LYS A 208 -5.46 -45.42 33.49
C LYS A 208 -5.88 -46.89 33.40
N LEU A 209 -4.92 -47.78 33.21
CA LEU A 209 -5.19 -49.22 33.18
C LEU A 209 -5.52 -49.72 34.59
N ALA A 210 -6.55 -50.55 34.70
CA ALA A 210 -6.91 -51.22 35.93
C ALA A 210 -5.70 -52.02 36.45
N GLN A 211 -5.24 -51.69 37.66
CA GLN A 211 -4.21 -52.48 38.30
C GLN A 211 -4.81 -53.78 38.82
N PRO A 212 -4.12 -54.92 38.65
CA PRO A 212 -4.61 -56.18 39.18
C PRO A 212 -4.80 -56.05 40.69
N LEU A 213 -6.02 -56.34 41.16
CA LEU A 213 -6.31 -56.54 42.58
C LEU A 213 -5.29 -57.57 43.12
N PRO A 214 -4.79 -57.40 44.37
CA PRO A 214 -3.94 -58.41 44.96
C PRO A 214 -4.70 -59.74 44.91
N SER A 215 -4.22 -60.69 44.11
CA SER A 215 -4.75 -62.03 44.16
C SER A 215 -4.49 -62.55 45.57
N LEU A 216 -5.51 -63.14 46.21
CA LEU A 216 -5.36 -63.95 47.41
C LEU A 216 -4.53 -65.19 47.06
N SER A 217 -3.24 -64.99 46.82
CA SER A 217 -2.28 -66.05 46.61
C SER A 217 -1.98 -66.65 47.98
N ARG A 218 -2.30 -67.94 48.16
CA ARG A 218 -1.95 -68.71 49.36
C ARG A 218 -0.47 -68.50 49.69
N PRO A 219 -0.10 -68.26 50.95
CA PRO A 219 1.28 -68.00 51.31
C PRO A 219 2.15 -69.23 50.98
N SER A 220 3.14 -69.04 50.12
CA SER A 220 4.23 -70.00 49.91
C SER A 220 5.29 -69.77 50.99
N MET A 221 5.75 -70.82 51.66
CA MET A 221 6.72 -70.75 52.76
C MET A 221 8.17 -70.40 52.33
N PHE A 222 8.40 -70.02 51.08
CA PHE A 222 9.74 -69.72 50.55
C PHE A 222 9.77 -68.54 49.56
N SER A 223 9.36 -67.33 49.99
CA SER A 223 9.61 -66.12 49.21
C SER A 223 10.12 -64.94 50.05
N SER A 224 11.18 -64.31 49.55
CA SER A 224 11.75 -63.01 49.96
C SER A 224 10.70 -61.90 50.11
N PRO A 225 11.03 -60.78 50.81
CA PRO A 225 10.06 -59.75 51.19
C PRO A 225 9.27 -59.27 49.97
N SER A 226 7.95 -59.34 50.08
CA SER A 226 7.00 -58.90 49.08
C SER A 226 7.28 -57.46 48.63
N ARG A 227 7.35 -57.24 47.32
CA ARG A 227 7.09 -55.92 46.69
C ARG A 227 5.85 -55.29 47.36
N PRO A 228 5.82 -53.96 47.55
CA PRO A 228 4.66 -53.31 48.16
C PRO A 228 3.40 -53.73 47.42
N THR A 229 2.50 -54.33 48.19
CA THR A 229 1.16 -54.75 47.79
C THR A 229 0.42 -53.54 47.21
N ALA A 230 -0.34 -53.76 46.14
CA ALA A 230 -1.16 -52.74 45.48
C ALA A 230 -1.91 -51.87 46.52
N SER A 231 -2.01 -50.56 46.26
CA SER A 231 -2.68 -49.64 47.19
C SER A 231 -4.12 -50.12 47.43
N THR A 232 -4.49 -50.23 48.71
CA THR A 232 -5.88 -50.54 49.11
C THR A 232 -6.77 -49.30 48.96
N ASN A 233 -6.13 -48.13 49.08
CA ASN A 233 -6.69 -46.81 48.94
C ASN A 233 -6.64 -46.35 47.48
N ARG A 234 -7.77 -45.80 46.99
CA ARG A 234 -7.98 -45.36 45.60
C ARG A 234 -8.10 -43.84 45.46
N ASP A 235 -7.96 -43.12 46.57
CA ASP A 235 -7.84 -41.67 46.60
C ASP A 235 -6.56 -41.19 45.89
N PRO A 236 -6.59 -39.99 45.30
CA PRO A 236 -5.50 -39.47 44.48
C PRO A 236 -4.19 -39.26 45.26
N ASP A 237 -4.26 -38.97 46.56
CA ASP A 237 -3.09 -38.77 47.42
C ASP A 237 -2.51 -40.07 47.97
N ALA A 238 -3.15 -41.23 47.75
CA ALA A 238 -2.64 -42.53 48.19
C ALA A 238 -1.23 -42.83 47.64
N VAL A 239 -0.94 -42.41 46.42
CA VAL A 239 0.39 -42.54 45.79
C VAL A 239 1.46 -41.77 46.57
N SER A 240 1.14 -40.53 46.96
CA SER A 240 2.05 -39.66 47.73
C SER A 240 2.19 -40.09 49.20
N ARG A 241 1.08 -40.52 49.82
CA ARG A 241 0.99 -40.90 51.24
C ARG A 241 1.61 -42.26 51.53
N GLU A 242 1.40 -43.23 50.63
CA GLU A 242 1.85 -44.61 50.81
C GLU A 242 3.17 -44.91 50.07
N GLY A 243 3.69 -43.94 49.30
CA GLY A 243 4.92 -44.09 48.51
C GLY A 243 4.82 -45.14 47.40
N PHE A 244 3.59 -45.50 47.01
CA PHE A 244 3.33 -46.51 46.00
C PHE A 244 3.66 -45.98 44.60
N LYS A 245 4.50 -46.70 43.84
CA LYS A 245 4.81 -46.33 42.45
C LYS A 245 3.87 -47.05 41.48
N PRO A 246 3.02 -46.32 40.72
CA PRO A 246 2.18 -46.94 39.70
C PRO A 246 3.03 -47.56 38.58
N SER A 247 2.43 -48.41 37.74
CA SER A 247 3.12 -49.04 36.61
C SER A 247 3.66 -47.98 35.64
N GLU A 248 4.78 -48.25 34.96
CA GLU A 248 5.39 -47.31 34.00
C GLU A 248 4.40 -46.86 32.92
N GLN A 249 3.50 -47.74 32.48
CA GLN A 249 2.45 -47.39 31.52
C GLN A 249 1.44 -46.38 32.08
N ASN A 250 1.02 -46.55 33.33
CA ASN A 250 0.12 -45.59 33.99
C ASN A 250 0.84 -44.26 34.31
N GLN A 251 2.14 -44.30 34.60
CA GLN A 251 2.95 -43.07 34.74
C GLN A 251 3.05 -42.30 33.43
N ARG A 252 3.23 -42.98 32.29
CA ARG A 252 3.22 -42.32 30.96
C ARG A 252 1.87 -41.73 30.62
N ILE A 253 0.78 -42.48 30.87
CA ILE A 253 -0.60 -41.99 30.68
C ILE A 253 -0.85 -40.73 31.54
N GLU A 254 -0.39 -40.74 32.79
CA GLU A 254 -0.45 -39.59 33.69
C GLU A 254 0.30 -38.38 33.13
N GLN A 255 1.55 -38.56 32.69
CA GLN A 255 2.36 -37.49 32.11
C GLN A 255 1.75 -36.91 30.82
N ASP A 256 1.22 -37.76 29.94
CA ASP A 256 0.56 -37.34 28.71
C ASP A 256 -0.72 -36.52 29.01
N LEU A 257 -1.48 -36.93 30.03
CA LEU A 257 -2.65 -36.19 30.53
C LEU A 257 -2.22 -34.84 31.13
N LEU A 258 -1.22 -34.81 32.00
CA LEU A 258 -0.75 -33.58 32.65
C LEU A 258 -0.22 -32.56 31.64
N LYS A 259 0.51 -33.01 30.62
CA LYS A 259 0.90 -32.16 29.48
C LYS A 259 -0.31 -31.61 28.76
N THR A 260 -1.32 -32.45 28.48
CA THR A 260 -2.57 -32.02 27.83
C THR A 260 -3.31 -30.97 28.68
N VAL A 261 -3.38 -31.17 29.99
CA VAL A 261 -3.99 -30.24 30.95
C VAL A 261 -3.22 -28.92 31.00
N TRP A 262 -1.88 -28.97 31.09
CA TRP A 262 -1.01 -27.80 31.03
C TRP A 262 -1.25 -26.98 29.75
N GLU A 263 -1.31 -27.63 28.59
CA GLU A 263 -1.59 -26.94 27.32
C GLU A 263 -2.97 -26.26 27.33
N TYR A 264 -4.01 -26.89 27.88
CA TYR A 264 -5.30 -26.22 28.01
C TYR A 264 -5.26 -25.03 28.98
N VAL A 265 -4.58 -25.16 30.12
CA VAL A 265 -4.41 -24.08 31.10
C VAL A 265 -3.64 -22.90 30.49
N ARG A 266 -2.56 -23.18 29.75
CA ARG A 266 -1.77 -22.17 29.01
C ARG A 266 -2.60 -21.38 27.99
N ARG A 267 -3.69 -21.96 27.49
CA ARG A 267 -4.64 -21.32 26.54
C ARG A 267 -5.83 -20.66 27.23
N GLY A 268 -5.89 -20.64 28.56
CA GLY A 268 -7.05 -20.14 29.31
C GLY A 268 -8.29 -21.04 29.22
N ASP A 269 -8.19 -22.21 28.56
CA ASP A 269 -9.29 -23.14 28.30
C ASP A 269 -9.51 -24.09 29.50
N LEU A 270 -9.82 -23.54 30.67
CA LEU A 270 -9.99 -24.33 31.91
C LEU A 270 -11.10 -25.38 31.79
N LYS A 271 -12.17 -25.10 31.04
CA LYS A 271 -13.26 -26.07 30.80
C LYS A 271 -12.77 -27.32 30.08
N LYS A 272 -11.96 -27.16 29.02
CA LYS A 272 -11.38 -28.31 28.29
C LYS A 272 -10.37 -29.07 29.15
N ALA A 273 -9.64 -28.37 30.02
CA ALA A 273 -8.77 -29.03 31.00
C ALA A 273 -9.57 -29.94 31.96
N GLN A 274 -10.71 -29.45 32.48
CA GLN A 274 -11.61 -30.24 33.33
C GLN A 274 -12.24 -31.43 32.58
N GLU A 275 -12.69 -31.21 31.34
CA GLU A 275 -13.22 -32.27 30.48
C GLU A 275 -12.17 -33.35 30.21
N ALA A 276 -10.92 -32.97 29.94
CA ALA A 276 -9.82 -33.91 29.73
C ALA A 276 -9.54 -34.77 30.97
N CYS A 277 -9.53 -34.16 32.16
CA CYS A 277 -9.41 -34.89 33.42
C CYS A 277 -10.58 -35.86 33.64
N THR A 278 -11.81 -35.43 33.36
CA THR A 278 -13.02 -36.25 33.50
C THR A 278 -13.00 -37.45 32.54
N GLN A 279 -12.61 -37.23 31.28
CA GLN A 279 -12.47 -38.29 30.27
C GLN A 279 -11.36 -39.30 30.62
N ALA A 280 -10.31 -38.86 31.30
CA ALA A 280 -9.26 -39.74 31.81
C ALA A 280 -9.68 -40.54 33.07
N GLY A 281 -10.86 -40.25 33.64
CA GLY A 281 -11.36 -40.88 34.88
C GLY A 281 -10.91 -40.17 36.16
N GLU A 282 -10.43 -38.93 36.06
CA GLU A 282 -9.90 -38.13 37.17
C GLU A 282 -10.78 -36.92 37.48
N SER A 283 -12.06 -37.17 37.75
CA SER A 283 -13.03 -36.12 38.10
C SER A 283 -12.57 -35.26 39.28
N TRP A 284 -11.88 -35.85 40.26
CA TRP A 284 -11.29 -35.13 41.40
C TRP A 284 -10.34 -34.01 40.96
N ARG A 285 -9.57 -34.22 39.88
CA ARG A 285 -8.65 -33.20 39.34
C ARG A 285 -9.41 -32.14 38.57
N ALA A 286 -10.47 -32.53 37.86
CA ALA A 286 -11.37 -31.58 37.21
C ALA A 286 -11.96 -30.61 38.25
N ASP A 287 -12.47 -31.14 39.37
CA ASP A 287 -13.01 -30.34 40.47
C ASP A 287 -11.93 -29.45 41.11
N SER A 288 -10.72 -30.00 41.34
CA SER A 288 -9.57 -29.25 41.85
C SER A 288 -9.20 -28.05 40.96
N ILE A 289 -9.10 -28.25 39.64
CA ILE A 289 -8.82 -27.18 38.66
C ILE A 289 -9.95 -26.14 38.64
N GLY A 290 -11.20 -26.56 38.86
CA GLY A 290 -12.37 -25.68 38.89
C GLY A 290 -12.47 -24.75 40.10
N GLY A 291 -11.77 -25.05 41.19
CA GLY A 291 -11.84 -24.26 42.42
C GLY A 291 -11.36 -22.81 42.31
N GLY A 292 -10.74 -22.41 41.19
CA GLY A 292 -10.30 -21.04 40.92
C GLY A 292 -11.37 -20.12 40.34
N GLN A 293 -12.54 -20.66 40.00
CA GLN A 293 -13.63 -19.88 39.42
C GLN A 293 -14.16 -18.85 40.43
N LEU A 294 -14.26 -17.58 40.00
CA LEU A 294 -14.77 -16.49 40.83
C LEU A 294 -16.20 -16.79 41.28
N CYS A 295 -16.48 -16.55 42.56
CA CYS A 295 -17.81 -16.69 43.11
C CYS A 295 -18.78 -15.71 42.42
N SER A 296 -19.89 -16.23 41.92
CA SER A 296 -20.98 -15.51 41.27
C SER A 296 -22.29 -15.97 41.88
N VAL A 297 -23.05 -15.03 42.42
CA VAL A 297 -24.37 -15.27 43.03
C VAL A 297 -25.36 -14.34 42.35
N SER A 298 -26.53 -14.85 41.97
CA SER A 298 -27.64 -14.00 41.52
C SER A 298 -28.16 -13.21 42.72
N ILE A 299 -27.71 -11.96 42.84
CA ILE A 299 -28.11 -11.04 43.90
C ILE A 299 -29.12 -10.01 43.35
N MET A 300 -29.93 -9.43 44.24
CA MET A 300 -30.87 -8.34 43.91
C MET A 300 -30.21 -7.12 43.25
N PHE A 301 -28.88 -6.99 43.37
CA PHE A 301 -28.08 -5.85 42.95
C PHE A 301 -27.14 -6.17 41.78
N THR A 302 -27.43 -7.23 41.02
CA THR A 302 -26.69 -7.55 39.80
C THR A 302 -26.90 -6.44 38.75
N ASP A 303 -25.84 -6.03 38.07
CA ASP A 303 -25.96 -5.09 36.95
C ASP A 303 -26.81 -5.74 35.83
N PRO A 304 -27.95 -5.15 35.41
CA PRO A 304 -28.83 -5.73 34.40
C PRO A 304 -28.16 -5.89 33.02
N GLN A 305 -26.99 -5.30 32.80
CA GLN A 305 -26.18 -5.45 31.60
C GLN A 305 -25.36 -6.76 31.58
N TYR A 306 -25.30 -7.47 32.70
CA TYR A 306 -24.58 -8.73 32.89
C TYR A 306 -25.53 -9.84 33.31
N ASP A 307 -25.69 -10.82 32.41
CA ASP A 307 -26.53 -12.00 32.66
C ASP A 307 -25.83 -12.92 33.67
N ARG A 308 -26.50 -13.23 34.79
CA ARG A 308 -25.99 -14.14 35.83
C ARG A 308 -26.83 -15.39 35.84
N SER A 309 -26.17 -16.54 36.06
CA SER A 309 -26.88 -17.79 36.28
C SER A 309 -27.75 -17.69 37.54
N GLU A 310 -28.95 -18.25 37.50
CA GLU A 310 -29.83 -18.35 38.66
C GLU A 310 -29.21 -19.21 39.78
N ALA A 311 -28.35 -20.17 39.43
CA ALA A 311 -27.62 -20.99 40.39
C ALA A 311 -26.30 -20.31 40.80
N PRO A 312 -25.93 -20.32 42.10
CA PRO A 312 -24.60 -19.90 42.54
C PRO A 312 -23.50 -20.75 41.88
N VAL A 313 -22.45 -20.10 41.38
CA VAL A 313 -21.29 -20.75 40.74
C VAL A 313 -19.99 -20.20 41.34
N GLY A 314 -18.93 -21.00 41.34
CA GLY A 314 -17.60 -20.60 41.78
C GLY A 314 -17.31 -20.92 43.24
N ASN A 315 -16.20 -20.39 43.76
CA ASN A 315 -15.66 -20.73 45.08
C ASN A 315 -15.50 -19.50 45.97
N GLU A 316 -16.27 -19.40 47.05
CA GLU A 316 -16.12 -18.34 48.08
C GLU A 316 -14.76 -18.43 48.80
N GLY A 317 -14.25 -19.65 48.98
CA GLY A 317 -12.94 -19.94 49.58
C GLY A 317 -11.78 -19.85 48.59
N ARG A 318 -11.87 -19.00 47.55
CA ARG A 318 -10.85 -18.92 46.49
C ARG A 318 -9.44 -18.68 47.02
N GLY A 319 -9.28 -17.83 48.05
CA GLY A 319 -7.97 -17.59 48.68
C GLY A 319 -7.35 -18.84 49.32
N LEU A 320 -8.17 -19.66 49.99
CA LEU A 320 -7.73 -20.94 50.58
C LEU A 320 -7.37 -21.96 49.50
N TRP A 321 -8.19 -22.05 48.45
CA TRP A 321 -7.92 -22.90 47.30
C TRP A 321 -6.60 -22.52 46.64
N LYS A 322 -6.37 -21.21 46.42
CA LYS A 322 -5.15 -20.69 45.81
C LYS A 322 -3.91 -20.98 46.63
N GLY A 323 -3.98 -20.81 47.95
CA GLY A 323 -2.91 -21.19 48.87
C GLY A 323 -2.61 -22.70 48.85
N THR A 324 -3.65 -23.53 48.71
CA THR A 324 -3.49 -24.99 48.54
C THR A 324 -2.81 -25.32 47.21
N CYS A 325 -3.23 -24.71 46.10
CA CYS A 325 -2.58 -24.88 44.80
C CYS A 325 -1.10 -24.47 44.84
N TYR A 326 -0.78 -23.37 45.54
CA TYR A 326 0.60 -22.95 45.71
C TYR A 326 1.41 -23.99 46.51
N ALA A 327 0.86 -24.52 47.61
CA ALA A 327 1.52 -25.58 48.38
C ALA A 327 1.78 -26.83 47.54
N LEU A 328 0.82 -27.24 46.70
CA LEU A 328 0.96 -28.37 45.78
C LEU A 328 2.04 -28.10 44.71
N ALA A 329 2.13 -26.88 44.18
CA ALA A 329 3.15 -26.52 43.21
C ALA A 329 4.58 -26.56 43.77
N GLN A 330 4.73 -26.30 45.08
CA GLN A 330 6.04 -26.36 45.77
C GLN A 330 6.49 -27.79 46.10
N ASP A 331 5.62 -28.79 45.99
CA ASP A 331 5.99 -30.18 46.25
C ASP A 331 6.90 -30.72 45.13
N ASN A 332 8.18 -30.91 45.44
CA ASN A 332 9.17 -31.43 44.49
C ASN A 332 9.01 -32.92 44.19
N SER A 333 8.13 -33.65 44.90
CA SER A 333 7.83 -35.05 44.62
C SER A 333 6.83 -35.24 43.46
N ALA A 334 6.05 -34.20 43.16
CA ALA A 334 5.05 -34.20 42.09
C ALA A 334 5.67 -34.02 40.69
N ASP A 335 4.92 -34.40 39.66
CA ASP A 335 5.35 -34.23 38.27
C ASP A 335 5.49 -32.75 37.90
N GLN A 336 6.46 -32.44 37.04
CA GLN A 336 6.77 -31.07 36.63
C GLN A 336 5.56 -30.36 35.99
N PHE A 337 4.75 -31.06 35.20
CA PHE A 337 3.56 -30.47 34.58
C PHE A 337 2.41 -30.29 35.58
N GLU A 338 2.27 -31.18 36.56
CA GLU A 338 1.29 -31.01 37.64
C GLU A 338 1.61 -29.77 38.48
N ARG A 339 2.87 -29.61 38.86
CA ARG A 339 3.37 -28.42 39.56
C ARG A 339 3.15 -27.16 38.75
N ALA A 340 3.38 -27.21 37.43
CA ALA A 340 3.14 -26.08 36.55
C ALA A 340 1.65 -25.72 36.42
N VAL A 341 0.75 -26.70 36.39
CA VAL A 341 -0.70 -26.45 36.36
C VAL A 341 -1.14 -25.71 37.62
N TYR A 342 -0.80 -26.23 38.80
CA TYR A 342 -1.18 -25.58 40.06
C TYR A 342 -0.40 -24.28 40.33
N GLY A 343 0.83 -24.17 39.83
CA GLY A 343 1.61 -22.93 39.83
C GLY A 343 0.94 -21.84 39.01
N ALA A 344 0.50 -22.15 37.78
CA ALA A 344 -0.20 -21.20 36.93
C ALA A 344 -1.55 -20.78 37.53
N LEU A 345 -2.32 -21.74 38.07
CA LEU A 345 -3.59 -21.45 38.74
C LEU A 345 -3.43 -20.59 40.01
N SER A 346 -2.28 -20.72 40.68
CA SER A 346 -1.94 -19.90 41.85
C SER A 346 -1.21 -18.59 41.52
N GLY A 347 -0.82 -18.36 40.26
CA GLY A 347 -0.04 -17.19 39.87
C GLY A 347 1.43 -17.26 40.30
N ASP A 348 1.96 -18.44 40.61
CA ASP A 348 3.38 -18.65 40.85
C ASP A 348 4.15 -18.76 39.52
N VAL A 349 5.26 -18.04 39.43
CA VAL A 349 6.08 -17.98 38.22
C VAL A 349 7.17 -19.05 38.27
N ASP A 350 7.82 -19.23 39.42
CA ASP A 350 9.05 -20.01 39.50
C ASP A 350 8.82 -21.51 39.23
N THR A 351 7.68 -22.04 39.69
CA THR A 351 7.30 -23.45 39.45
C THR A 351 6.89 -23.74 38.01
N VAL A 352 6.48 -22.72 37.27
CA VAL A 352 5.95 -22.82 35.91
C VAL A 352 7.03 -22.60 34.84
N LEU A 353 8.04 -21.76 35.14
CA LEU A 353 9.16 -21.50 34.22
C LEU A 353 9.83 -22.76 33.64
N PRO A 354 10.01 -23.88 34.40
CA PRO A 354 10.66 -25.07 33.87
C PRO A 354 9.94 -25.75 32.69
N VAL A 355 8.63 -25.57 32.54
CA VAL A 355 7.86 -26.13 31.40
C VAL A 355 7.65 -25.14 30.26
N CYS A 356 8.06 -23.88 30.44
CA CYS A 356 7.96 -22.84 29.41
C CYS A 356 9.02 -23.09 28.32
N SER A 357 8.61 -23.07 27.06
CA SER A 357 9.50 -23.38 25.93
C SER A 357 9.77 -22.18 25.01
N SER A 358 8.83 -21.23 24.97
CA SER A 358 8.85 -20.09 24.06
C SER A 358 8.89 -18.76 24.80
N TRP A 359 9.31 -17.71 24.10
CA TRP A 359 9.26 -16.34 24.63
C TRP A 359 7.83 -15.97 25.06
N GLU A 360 6.82 -16.41 24.31
CA GLU A 360 5.41 -16.22 24.57
C GLU A 360 4.96 -16.92 25.86
N ASP A 361 5.44 -18.14 26.14
CA ASP A 361 5.13 -18.85 27.39
C ASP A 361 5.72 -18.12 28.59
N HIS A 362 6.97 -17.66 28.46
CA HIS A 362 7.64 -16.87 29.49
C HIS A 362 6.97 -15.51 29.71
N ALA A 363 6.46 -14.86 28.66
CA ALA A 363 5.66 -13.66 28.81
C ALA A 363 4.32 -13.98 29.50
N TRP A 364 3.62 -15.03 29.07
CA TRP A 364 2.31 -15.41 29.57
C TRP A 364 2.33 -15.71 31.06
N VAL A 365 3.30 -16.50 31.55
CA VAL A 365 3.35 -16.84 32.98
C VAL A 365 3.53 -15.60 33.87
N ARG A 366 4.32 -14.61 33.41
CA ARG A 366 4.53 -13.36 34.13
C ARG A 366 3.29 -12.46 34.09
N TYR A 367 2.62 -12.38 32.94
CA TYR A 367 1.33 -11.69 32.81
C TYR A 367 0.23 -12.35 33.63
N ASN A 368 0.19 -13.68 33.67
CA ASN A 368 -0.76 -14.45 34.48
C ASN A 368 -0.55 -14.14 35.96
N SER A 369 0.69 -14.18 36.45
CA SER A 369 1.02 -13.79 37.84
C SER A 369 0.63 -12.34 38.16
N LEU A 370 0.90 -11.40 37.24
CA LEU A 370 0.52 -10.00 37.40
C LEU A 370 -1.01 -9.82 37.47
N VAL A 371 -1.75 -10.35 36.49
CA VAL A 371 -3.22 -10.25 36.43
C VAL A 371 -3.86 -10.90 37.65
N GLU A 372 -3.40 -12.08 38.04
CA GLU A 372 -3.85 -12.75 39.26
C GLU A 372 -3.61 -11.84 40.48
N SER A 373 -2.40 -11.30 40.66
CA SER A 373 -2.12 -10.42 41.80
C SER A 373 -3.01 -9.17 41.86
N MET A 374 -3.45 -8.64 40.72
CA MET A 374 -4.40 -7.53 40.66
C MET A 374 -5.82 -7.98 41.08
N ILE A 375 -6.23 -9.20 40.71
CA ILE A 375 -7.48 -9.83 41.17
C ILE A 375 -7.42 -10.00 42.69
N GLU A 376 -6.35 -10.56 43.24
CA GLU A 376 -6.19 -10.69 44.70
C GLU A 376 -6.23 -9.34 45.41
N ALA A 377 -5.49 -8.36 44.89
CA ALA A 377 -5.45 -7.02 45.47
C ALA A 377 -6.88 -6.42 45.49
N ARG A 378 -7.64 -6.58 44.42
CA ARG A 378 -9.03 -6.10 44.36
C ARG A 378 -9.94 -6.82 45.34
N LEU A 379 -9.85 -8.14 45.46
CA LEU A 379 -10.66 -8.91 46.41
C LEU A 379 -10.30 -8.56 47.88
N SER A 380 -9.01 -8.36 48.16
CA SER A 380 -8.53 -8.01 49.50
C SER A 380 -9.05 -6.66 50.01
N GLN A 381 -9.29 -5.69 49.12
CA GLN A 381 -9.92 -4.40 49.47
C GLN A 381 -11.31 -4.57 50.10
N PHE A 382 -11.99 -5.69 49.83
CA PHE A 382 -13.31 -6.03 50.36
C PHE A 382 -13.23 -7.13 51.44
N ASN A 383 -12.04 -7.37 52.01
CA ASN A 383 -11.76 -8.46 52.97
C ASN A 383 -12.08 -9.86 52.43
N ARG A 384 -11.89 -10.07 51.12
CA ARG A 384 -12.09 -11.37 50.46
C ARG A 384 -10.76 -11.90 49.94
N GLY A 385 -10.61 -13.23 49.91
CA GLY A 385 -9.40 -13.86 49.39
C GLY A 385 -8.15 -13.68 50.26
N GLU A 386 -8.31 -13.31 51.54
CA GLU A 386 -7.20 -13.17 52.50
C GLU A 386 -6.38 -14.47 52.59
N PRO A 387 -5.05 -14.41 52.44
CA PRO A 387 -4.19 -15.58 52.57
C PRO A 387 -4.16 -16.06 54.02
N SER A 388 -4.32 -17.37 54.23
CA SER A 388 -4.11 -17.97 55.54
C SER A 388 -2.61 -17.98 55.87
N LYS A 389 -2.24 -17.75 57.13
CA LYS A 389 -0.84 -17.89 57.58
C LYS A 389 -0.28 -19.29 57.32
N ALA A 390 -1.14 -20.32 57.30
CA ALA A 390 -0.75 -21.70 57.03
C ALA A 390 -0.61 -21.99 55.53
N LEU A 391 -1.29 -21.23 54.66
CA LEU A 391 -1.32 -21.42 53.21
C LEU A 391 -1.13 -20.07 52.52
N PRO A 392 0.13 -19.62 52.37
CA PRO A 392 0.43 -18.35 51.73
C PRO A 392 0.09 -18.40 50.24
N ILE A 393 -0.27 -17.24 49.68
CA ILE A 393 -0.47 -17.04 48.24
C ILE A 393 0.82 -16.41 47.67
N PRO A 394 1.28 -16.81 46.47
CA PRO A 394 2.47 -16.24 45.87
C PRO A 394 2.26 -14.74 45.60
N LYS A 395 3.27 -13.95 45.94
CA LYS A 395 3.28 -12.52 45.58
C LYS A 395 3.90 -12.36 44.20
N SER A 396 3.24 -11.60 43.33
CA SER A 396 3.82 -11.25 42.03
C SER A 396 5.13 -10.50 42.24
N LYS A 397 6.16 -10.88 41.49
CA LYS A 397 7.46 -10.17 41.43
C LYS A 397 7.40 -8.96 40.48
N PHE A 398 6.33 -8.83 39.71
CA PHE A 398 6.18 -7.85 38.64
C PHE A 398 5.08 -6.87 39.02
N THR A 399 5.33 -5.58 38.83
CA THR A 399 4.34 -4.52 39.12
C THR A 399 3.68 -3.98 37.87
N ASN A 400 4.37 -4.05 36.73
CA ASN A 400 3.91 -3.49 35.47
C ASN A 400 4.48 -4.27 34.27
N ALA A 401 3.98 -3.98 33.06
CA ALA A 401 4.43 -4.61 31.82
C ALA A 401 5.92 -4.40 31.51
N LYS A 402 6.50 -3.26 31.90
CA LYS A 402 7.91 -2.95 31.64
C LYS A 402 8.83 -3.87 32.42
N ASP A 403 8.53 -4.13 33.69
CA ASP A 403 9.30 -5.06 34.52
C ASP A 403 9.36 -6.46 33.90
N ILE A 404 8.24 -6.90 33.29
CA ILE A 404 8.14 -8.19 32.61
C ILE A 404 9.10 -8.24 31.42
N PHE A 405 9.04 -7.26 30.52
CA PHE A 405 9.88 -7.25 29.33
C PHE A 405 11.36 -6.97 29.62
N ASP A 406 11.67 -6.16 30.63
CA ASP A 406 13.03 -5.96 31.12
C ASP A 406 13.61 -7.27 31.69
N SER A 407 12.79 -8.06 32.39
CA SER A 407 13.17 -9.41 32.84
C SER A 407 13.43 -10.38 31.67
N LEU A 408 12.64 -10.30 30.59
CA LEU A 408 12.82 -11.14 29.40
C LEU A 408 14.09 -10.75 28.61
N ASN A 409 14.32 -9.44 28.43
CA ASN A 409 15.49 -8.90 27.72
C ASN A 409 16.80 -9.22 28.43
N ASN A 410 16.79 -9.28 29.77
CA ASN A 410 17.96 -9.53 30.61
C ASN A 410 18.02 -10.99 31.12
N SER A 411 17.24 -11.91 30.55
CA SER A 411 17.22 -13.31 30.95
C SER A 411 18.57 -14.00 30.70
N ASP A 412 18.94 -14.96 31.54
CA ASP A 412 20.18 -15.75 31.41
C ASP A 412 20.19 -16.62 30.15
N SER A 413 19.01 -17.05 29.68
CA SER A 413 18.86 -17.86 28.47
C SER A 413 19.16 -17.04 27.21
N GLN A 414 20.14 -17.51 26.43
CA GLN A 414 20.48 -16.90 25.13
C GLN A 414 19.32 -16.95 24.13
N GLU A 415 18.51 -18.01 24.17
CA GLU A 415 17.36 -18.18 23.26
C GLU A 415 16.29 -17.12 23.52
N LEU A 416 16.01 -16.80 24.79
CA LEU A 416 15.06 -15.75 25.16
C LEU A 416 15.57 -14.37 24.78
N ARG A 417 16.87 -14.09 25.01
CA ARG A 417 17.48 -12.82 24.58
C ARG A 417 17.49 -12.67 23.06
N ALA A 418 17.70 -13.75 22.32
CA ALA A 418 17.65 -13.74 20.86
C ALA A 418 16.21 -13.54 20.36
N GLY A 419 15.24 -14.24 20.96
CA GLY A 419 13.81 -14.09 20.64
C GLY A 419 13.27 -12.70 20.94
N ALA A 420 13.73 -12.05 22.01
CA ALA A 420 13.33 -10.68 22.33
C ALA A 420 13.89 -9.64 21.36
N LYS A 421 14.98 -9.96 20.64
CA LYS A 421 15.57 -9.11 19.58
C LYS A 421 14.94 -9.34 18.20
N ASP A 422 13.99 -10.26 18.08
CA ASP A 422 13.21 -10.43 16.86
C ASP A 422 12.37 -9.16 16.59
N MET A 423 12.32 -8.73 15.33
CA MET A 423 11.72 -7.45 14.96
C MET A 423 10.22 -7.38 15.28
N PHE A 424 9.47 -8.46 15.07
CA PHE A 424 8.04 -8.48 15.42
C PHE A 424 7.84 -8.52 16.93
N LYS A 425 8.73 -9.15 17.69
CA LYS A 425 8.69 -9.11 19.16
C LYS A 425 9.02 -7.73 19.71
N GLU A 426 9.96 -7.02 19.11
CA GLU A 426 10.25 -5.62 19.44
C GLU A 426 9.03 -4.71 19.15
N ILE A 427 8.36 -4.93 18.00
CA ILE A 427 7.12 -4.24 17.63
C ILE A 427 6.00 -4.55 18.63
N GLN A 428 5.73 -5.83 18.92
CA GLN A 428 4.72 -6.26 19.88
C GLN A 428 4.97 -5.67 21.27
N THR A 429 6.21 -5.73 21.75
CA THR A 429 6.61 -5.14 23.04
C THR A 429 6.38 -3.63 23.05
N SER A 430 6.72 -2.93 21.97
CA SER A 430 6.50 -1.48 21.86
C SER A 430 5.01 -1.11 21.74
N ILE A 431 4.18 -1.98 21.15
CA ILE A 431 2.72 -1.79 21.15
C ILE A 431 2.18 -1.91 22.58
N ILE A 432 2.62 -2.92 23.33
CA ILE A 432 2.16 -3.20 24.68
C ILE A 432 2.64 -2.12 25.67
N LEU A 433 3.92 -1.80 25.66
CA LEU A 433 4.49 -0.73 26.51
C LEU A 433 4.04 0.65 26.10
N GLY A 434 3.55 0.75 24.88
CA GLY A 434 3.27 2.02 24.30
C GLY A 434 4.56 2.82 24.11
N THR A 435 5.36 2.47 23.13
CA THR A 435 6.56 3.23 22.73
C THR A 435 6.69 3.20 21.21
N THR A 436 5.56 3.14 20.51
CA THR A 436 5.50 2.96 19.06
C THR A 436 6.09 4.15 18.31
N ASP A 437 5.98 5.36 18.84
CA ASP A 437 6.59 6.58 18.32
C ASP A 437 8.12 6.46 18.24
N GLN A 438 8.76 6.09 19.36
CA GLN A 438 10.21 5.91 19.47
C GLN A 438 10.68 4.74 18.61
N LEU A 439 9.91 3.65 18.59
CA LEU A 439 10.20 2.50 17.74
C LEU A 439 10.19 2.87 16.26
N LEU A 440 9.18 3.58 15.78
CA LEU A 440 9.08 3.96 14.37
C LEU A 440 10.25 4.85 13.94
N VAL A 441 10.68 5.78 14.80
CA VAL A 441 11.87 6.61 14.53
C VAL A 441 13.12 5.75 14.46
N LYS A 442 13.34 4.86 15.43
CA LYS A 442 14.48 3.93 15.46
C LYS A 442 14.51 3.04 14.22
N LEU A 443 13.39 2.41 13.87
CA LEU A 443 13.28 1.55 12.70
C LEU A 443 13.50 2.32 11.39
N ALA A 444 12.99 3.55 11.28
CA ALA A 444 13.20 4.37 10.09
C ALA A 444 14.66 4.81 9.93
N GLN A 445 15.33 5.16 11.04
CA GLN A 445 16.76 5.48 11.02
C GLN A 445 17.60 4.27 10.62
N ASN A 446 17.37 3.12 11.26
CA ASN A 446 18.08 1.88 10.93
C ASN A 446 17.84 1.48 9.46
N ALA A 447 16.59 1.55 8.99
CA ALA A 447 16.25 1.21 7.61
C ALA A 447 16.93 2.12 6.58
N LYS A 448 17.16 3.40 6.90
CA LYS A 448 17.91 4.32 6.03
C LYS A 448 19.38 3.93 5.96
N LEU A 449 20.00 3.68 7.12
CA LEU A 449 21.41 3.25 7.21
C LEU A 449 21.63 1.90 6.49
N ASP A 450 20.75 0.93 6.74
CA ASP A 450 20.81 -0.39 6.13
C ASP A 450 20.57 -0.31 4.61
N GLY A 451 19.68 0.58 4.16
CA GLY A 451 19.45 0.86 2.75
C GLY A 451 20.69 1.41 2.04
N GLU A 452 21.39 2.36 2.67
CA GLU A 452 22.68 2.88 2.18
C GLU A 452 23.77 1.81 2.15
N ALA A 453 23.74 0.87 3.09
CA ALA A 453 24.62 -0.30 3.14
C ALA A 453 24.22 -1.43 2.17
N GLY A 454 23.16 -1.26 1.36
CA GLY A 454 22.69 -2.25 0.38
C GLY A 454 21.87 -3.40 0.98
N ALA A 455 21.42 -3.29 2.22
CA ALA A 455 20.57 -4.26 2.92
C ALA A 455 19.18 -3.67 3.26
N PRO A 456 18.37 -3.25 2.26
CA PRO A 456 17.08 -2.62 2.52
C PRO A 456 16.10 -3.56 3.23
N LEU A 457 15.15 -2.97 3.97
CA LEU A 457 14.07 -3.73 4.61
C LEU A 457 13.33 -4.62 3.60
N LYS A 458 13.04 -5.86 4.02
CA LYS A 458 12.30 -6.82 3.21
C LYS A 458 10.91 -6.26 2.85
N PRO A 459 10.40 -6.45 1.62
CA PRO A 459 9.09 -5.94 1.18
C PRO A 459 7.91 -6.34 2.08
N HIS A 460 7.97 -7.53 2.69
CA HIS A 460 6.98 -8.00 3.65
C HIS A 460 6.89 -7.09 4.89
N MET A 461 8.05 -6.72 5.46
CA MET A 461 8.12 -5.85 6.62
C MET A 461 7.69 -4.42 6.29
N LEU A 462 8.11 -3.90 5.12
CA LEU A 462 7.67 -2.58 4.66
C LEU A 462 6.16 -2.52 4.43
N ARG A 463 5.55 -3.60 3.89
CA ARG A 463 4.09 -3.71 3.81
C ARG A 463 3.49 -3.61 5.20
N PHE A 464 3.93 -4.44 6.15
CA PHE A 464 3.41 -4.41 7.52
C PHE A 464 3.51 -3.01 8.14
N LEU A 465 4.69 -2.39 8.09
CA LEU A 465 4.93 -1.06 8.69
C LEU A 465 4.10 0.03 8.03
N ALA A 466 3.93 0.02 6.71
CA ALA A 466 3.05 0.98 6.03
C ALA A 466 1.60 0.83 6.51
N HIS A 467 1.07 -0.40 6.60
CA HIS A 467 -0.30 -0.64 7.09
C HIS A 467 -0.45 -0.31 8.58
N PHE A 468 0.57 -0.60 9.39
CA PHE A 468 0.60 -0.27 10.81
C PHE A 468 0.60 1.24 11.03
N VAL A 469 1.39 2.00 10.25
CA VAL A 469 1.36 3.47 10.26
C VAL A 469 -0.02 4.01 9.87
N LEU A 470 -0.65 3.47 8.83
CA LEU A 470 -2.00 3.87 8.43
C LEU A 470 -3.03 3.63 9.54
N LEU A 471 -2.96 2.47 10.21
CA LEU A 471 -3.80 2.16 11.36
C LEU A 471 -3.60 3.19 12.49
N LEU A 472 -2.35 3.44 12.89
CA LEU A 472 -2.04 4.37 13.97
C LEU A 472 -2.53 5.79 13.63
N ARG A 473 -2.32 6.26 12.39
CA ARG A 473 -2.84 7.56 11.93
C ARG A 473 -4.36 7.64 11.99
N SER A 474 -5.06 6.59 11.54
CA SER A 474 -6.53 6.57 11.51
C SER A 474 -7.19 6.52 12.90
N THR A 475 -6.42 6.19 13.92
CA THR A 475 -6.89 6.08 15.32
C THR A 475 -6.42 7.26 16.16
N GLY A 476 -5.89 8.31 15.52
CA GLY A 476 -5.39 9.50 16.21
C GLY A 476 -4.15 9.25 17.08
N SER A 477 -3.46 8.12 16.90
CA SER A 477 -2.23 7.83 17.64
C SER A 477 -1.10 8.76 17.20
N ASN A 478 -0.20 9.11 18.11
CA ASN A 478 0.96 9.94 17.79
C ASN A 478 1.95 9.16 16.92
N VAL A 479 1.97 9.46 15.62
CA VAL A 479 2.95 8.91 14.67
C VAL A 479 3.90 10.03 14.25
N PRO A 480 5.21 9.91 14.52
CA PRO A 480 6.20 10.86 14.03
C PRO A 480 6.12 10.98 12.50
N GLN A 481 5.77 12.18 12.02
CA GLN A 481 5.40 12.41 10.62
C GLN A 481 6.47 11.89 9.64
N LEU A 482 7.74 12.29 9.83
CA LEU A 482 8.86 11.88 8.99
C LEU A 482 9.09 10.36 8.96
N ALA A 483 8.90 9.66 10.09
CA ALA A 483 9.09 8.22 10.15
C ALA A 483 7.92 7.48 9.49
N GLY A 484 6.68 7.93 9.73
CA GLY A 484 5.50 7.35 9.08
C GLY A 484 5.51 7.55 7.56
N ASP A 485 5.85 8.77 7.11
CA ASP A 485 5.94 9.11 5.68
C ASP A 485 7.04 8.33 4.99
N TYR A 486 8.17 8.08 5.67
CA TYR A 486 9.23 7.22 5.17
C TYR A 486 8.72 5.82 4.83
N PHE A 487 8.03 5.13 5.75
CA PHE A 487 7.55 3.77 5.49
C PHE A 487 6.51 3.69 4.37
N ILE A 488 5.56 4.63 4.34
CA ILE A 488 4.54 4.68 3.28
C ILE A 488 5.20 4.97 1.93
N LYS A 489 6.11 5.95 1.86
CA LYS A 489 6.82 6.33 0.64
C LYS A 489 7.70 5.18 0.14
N THR A 490 8.56 4.61 0.98
CA THR A 490 9.45 3.52 0.59
C THR A 490 8.66 2.29 0.14
N TYR A 491 7.52 2.01 0.78
CA TYR A 491 6.64 0.93 0.32
C TYR A 491 6.01 1.24 -1.05
N ALA A 492 5.53 2.46 -1.28
CA ALA A 492 5.05 2.89 -2.59
C ALA A 492 6.15 2.80 -3.67
N ASP A 493 7.37 3.22 -3.36
CA ASP A 493 8.53 3.14 -4.26
C ASP A 493 8.85 1.68 -4.65
N ILE A 494 8.72 0.72 -3.72
CA ILE A 494 8.87 -0.72 -4.03
C ILE A 494 7.74 -1.24 -4.92
N LEU A 495 6.50 -0.77 -4.72
CA LEU A 495 5.38 -1.14 -5.60
C LEU A 495 5.62 -0.62 -7.02
N ILE A 496 6.13 0.60 -7.15
CA ILE A 496 6.51 1.21 -8.43
C ILE A 496 7.66 0.41 -9.07
N SER A 497 8.72 0.09 -8.32
CA SER A 497 9.87 -0.66 -8.84
C SER A 497 9.50 -2.07 -9.32
N LYS A 498 8.45 -2.66 -8.73
CA LYS A 498 7.87 -3.96 -9.12
C LYS A 498 6.79 -3.86 -10.20
N LYS A 499 6.56 -2.68 -10.78
CA LYS A 499 5.53 -2.40 -11.80
C LYS A 499 4.10 -2.68 -11.34
N MET A 500 3.85 -2.61 -10.03
CA MET A 500 2.51 -2.77 -9.44
C MET A 500 1.78 -1.43 -9.42
N TYR A 501 1.60 -0.85 -10.61
CA TYR A 501 1.12 0.51 -10.80
C TYR A 501 -0.30 0.75 -10.27
N ASP A 502 -1.15 -0.28 -10.27
CA ASP A 502 -2.51 -0.17 -9.76
C ASP A 502 -2.59 0.06 -8.24
N LEU A 503 -1.53 -0.36 -7.51
CA LEU A 503 -1.51 -0.31 -6.05
C LEU A 503 -0.80 0.93 -5.51
N ALA A 504 0.22 1.44 -6.21
CA ALA A 504 1.04 2.54 -5.69
C ALA A 504 0.23 3.82 -5.39
N PRO A 505 -0.66 4.32 -6.28
CA PRO A 505 -1.49 5.51 -6.02
C PRO A 505 -2.32 5.44 -4.74
N LEU A 506 -2.78 4.25 -4.35
CA LEU A 506 -3.53 4.05 -3.10
C LEU A 506 -2.70 4.49 -1.89
N TYR A 507 -1.46 4.04 -1.79
CA TYR A 507 -0.59 4.38 -0.66
C TYR A 507 -0.07 5.81 -0.73
N ILE A 508 0.21 6.31 -1.95
CA ILE A 508 0.65 7.69 -2.15
C ILE A 508 -0.40 8.69 -1.65
N SER A 509 -1.70 8.40 -1.78
CA SER A 509 -2.78 9.26 -1.28
C SER A 509 -2.75 9.55 0.23
N TYR A 510 -1.97 8.78 1.01
CA TYR A 510 -1.77 8.99 2.45
C TYR A 510 -0.49 9.75 2.82
N LEU A 511 0.29 10.20 1.83
CA LEU A 511 1.47 11.04 2.03
C LEU A 511 1.11 12.54 2.04
N PRO A 512 1.98 13.41 2.59
CA PRO A 512 1.86 14.87 2.41
C PRO A 512 1.95 15.29 0.94
N TYR A 513 1.31 16.41 0.59
CA TYR A 513 1.20 16.92 -0.79
C TYR A 513 2.54 16.95 -1.55
N ASP A 514 3.59 17.49 -0.95
CA ASP A 514 4.92 17.59 -1.59
C ASP A 514 5.49 16.22 -1.97
N LEU A 515 5.29 15.22 -1.10
CA LEU A 515 5.73 13.84 -1.34
C LEU A 515 4.82 13.13 -2.33
N GLN A 516 3.52 13.44 -2.37
CA GLN A 516 2.60 12.93 -3.38
C GLN A 516 3.06 13.35 -4.77
N VAL A 517 3.29 14.67 -4.97
CA VAL A 517 3.75 15.23 -6.25
C VAL A 517 5.08 14.63 -6.66
N ALA A 518 6.06 14.59 -5.76
CA ALA A 518 7.40 14.05 -6.05
C ALA A 518 7.36 12.56 -6.41
N THR A 519 6.68 11.72 -5.62
CA THR A 519 6.62 10.27 -5.86
C THR A 519 5.78 9.94 -7.09
N CYS A 520 4.61 10.58 -7.27
CA CYS A 520 3.80 10.38 -8.49
C CYS A 520 4.52 10.85 -9.75
N SER A 521 5.23 11.99 -9.70
CA SER A 521 6.05 12.46 -10.82
C SER A 521 7.16 11.47 -11.17
N SER A 522 7.88 10.94 -10.18
CA SER A 522 8.88 9.89 -10.40
C SER A 522 8.26 8.62 -10.99
N TYR A 523 7.06 8.26 -10.53
CA TYR A 523 6.31 7.09 -10.98
C TYR A 523 5.88 7.24 -12.45
N LEU A 524 5.23 8.34 -12.83
CA LEU A 524 4.74 8.55 -14.20
C LEU A 524 5.88 8.60 -15.23
N LYS A 525 7.06 9.08 -14.82
CA LYS A 525 8.29 9.06 -15.65
C LYS A 525 8.77 7.65 -16.01
N THR A 526 8.38 6.62 -15.25
CA THR A 526 8.78 5.21 -15.52
C THR A 526 7.83 4.49 -16.47
N ILE A 527 6.74 5.15 -16.90
CA ILE A 527 5.69 4.55 -17.71
C ILE A 527 5.94 4.85 -19.19
N ASP A 528 6.63 3.92 -19.85
CA ASP A 528 6.88 3.96 -21.30
C ASP A 528 5.78 3.24 -22.11
N GLY A 529 4.60 3.07 -21.51
CA GLY A 529 3.48 2.32 -22.06
C GLY A 529 2.69 3.01 -23.18
N ALA A 530 1.73 2.29 -23.75
CA ALA A 530 0.84 2.82 -24.77
C ALA A 530 0.01 4.01 -24.24
N LYS A 531 -0.52 4.85 -25.15
CA LYS A 531 -1.33 6.03 -24.79
C LYS A 531 -2.51 5.68 -23.85
N SER A 532 -3.15 4.54 -24.07
CA SER A 532 -4.25 4.04 -23.24
C SER A 532 -3.82 3.67 -21.81
N GLU A 533 -2.61 3.15 -21.64
CA GLU A 533 -2.05 2.81 -20.33
C GLU A 533 -1.79 4.08 -19.51
N ARG A 534 -1.16 5.09 -20.13
CA ARG A 534 -0.93 6.40 -19.50
C ARG A 534 -2.23 7.08 -19.07
N GLN A 535 -3.25 7.06 -19.94
CA GLN A 535 -4.60 7.56 -19.61
C GLN A 535 -5.23 6.81 -18.43
N HIS A 536 -5.08 5.48 -18.39
CA HIS A 536 -5.59 4.69 -17.27
C HIS A 536 -4.97 5.12 -15.94
N GLN A 537 -3.66 5.34 -15.90
CA GLN A 537 -2.98 5.76 -14.68
C GLN A 537 -3.41 7.14 -14.19
N ILE A 538 -3.64 8.09 -15.10
CA ILE A 538 -4.17 9.42 -14.73
C ILE A 538 -5.57 9.28 -14.13
N LYS A 539 -6.42 8.46 -14.75
CA LYS A 539 -7.75 8.16 -14.21
C LYS A 539 -7.65 7.56 -12.80
N MET A 540 -6.70 6.66 -12.56
CA MET A 540 -6.46 6.11 -11.23
C MET A 540 -6.01 7.16 -10.20
N LEU A 541 -5.14 8.10 -10.58
CA LEU A 541 -4.73 9.20 -9.70
C LEU A 541 -5.95 10.06 -9.32
N HIS A 542 -6.77 10.43 -10.31
CA HIS A 542 -8.00 11.20 -10.11
C HIS A 542 -9.01 10.45 -9.23
N ASP A 543 -9.27 9.17 -9.51
CA ASP A 543 -10.16 8.31 -8.73
C ASP A 543 -9.67 8.16 -7.27
N ARG A 544 -8.38 8.41 -6.99
CA ARG A 544 -7.77 8.42 -5.66
C ARG A 544 -7.69 9.83 -5.05
N GLY A 545 -8.27 10.85 -5.66
CA GLY A 545 -8.30 12.21 -5.13
C GLY A 545 -6.92 12.88 -5.03
N LEU A 546 -5.96 12.40 -5.81
CA LEU A 546 -4.65 13.03 -5.95
C LEU A 546 -4.77 14.22 -6.91
N ASP A 547 -4.00 15.28 -6.65
CA ASP A 547 -3.96 16.47 -7.51
C ASP A 547 -3.28 16.14 -8.84
N SER A 548 -4.09 15.77 -9.85
CA SER A 548 -3.63 15.49 -11.20
C SER A 548 -2.87 16.68 -11.78
N ARG A 549 -3.30 17.92 -11.49
CA ARG A 549 -2.72 19.11 -12.10
C ARG A 549 -1.27 19.33 -11.67
N GLY A 550 -1.04 19.37 -10.36
CA GLY A 550 0.31 19.53 -9.79
C GLY A 550 1.24 18.37 -10.14
N ILE A 551 0.72 17.13 -10.11
CA ILE A 551 1.49 15.94 -10.46
C ILE A 551 1.93 15.95 -11.93
N LEU A 552 1.01 16.22 -12.86
CA LEU A 552 1.31 16.19 -14.29
C LEU A 552 2.26 17.33 -14.68
N ALA A 553 2.08 18.54 -14.14
CA ALA A 553 3.01 19.64 -14.34
C ALA A 553 4.43 19.29 -13.88
N ALA A 554 4.59 18.76 -12.65
CA ALA A 554 5.89 18.32 -12.13
C ALA A 554 6.49 17.13 -12.90
N THR A 555 5.64 16.29 -13.52
CA THR A 555 6.09 15.19 -14.39
C THR A 555 6.69 15.75 -15.67
N VAL A 556 5.98 16.66 -16.34
CA VAL A 556 6.44 17.32 -17.56
C VAL A 556 7.70 18.13 -17.32
N ASP A 557 7.76 18.96 -16.28
CA ASP A 557 8.95 19.73 -15.95
C ASP A 557 10.18 18.85 -15.73
N GLY A 558 10.00 17.72 -15.04
CA GLY A 558 11.08 16.77 -14.83
C GLY A 558 11.52 16.02 -16.09
N LEU A 559 10.59 15.66 -16.97
CA LEU A 559 10.91 15.04 -18.27
C LEU A 559 11.64 16.04 -19.17
N LEU A 560 11.10 17.24 -19.34
CA LEU A 560 11.70 18.30 -20.16
C LEU A 560 13.05 18.75 -19.60
N GLY A 561 13.24 18.79 -18.28
CA GLY A 561 14.50 19.13 -17.64
C GLY A 561 15.59 18.05 -17.74
N SER A 562 15.19 16.77 -17.82
CA SER A 562 16.14 15.65 -17.97
C SER A 562 16.72 15.52 -19.37
N ILE A 563 16.04 16.08 -20.37
CA ILE A 563 16.46 16.01 -21.76
C ILE A 563 17.43 17.18 -22.02
N ASN A 564 18.70 16.95 -21.72
CA ASN A 564 19.78 17.83 -22.14
C ASN A 564 19.90 17.74 -23.66
N VAL A 565 19.47 18.78 -24.35
CA VAL A 565 19.60 18.82 -25.78
C VAL A 565 20.98 19.35 -26.14
N ASP A 566 21.87 18.44 -26.50
CA ASP A 566 23.04 18.79 -27.31
C ASP A 566 22.54 19.14 -28.71
N PHE A 567 22.09 20.38 -28.88
CA PHE A 567 21.59 20.94 -30.15
C PHE A 567 22.69 21.09 -31.23
N ALA A 568 23.92 20.65 -30.95
CA ALA A 568 25.14 21.04 -31.63
C ALA A 568 25.47 20.30 -32.93
N GLN A 569 24.67 19.32 -33.38
CA GLN A 569 25.06 18.48 -34.52
C GLN A 569 24.62 19.02 -35.90
N ASP A 570 23.48 19.71 -36.00
CA ASP A 570 22.95 20.20 -37.29
C ASP A 570 22.85 21.72 -37.30
N GLY A 571 23.50 22.37 -38.29
CA GLY A 571 23.40 23.82 -38.49
C GLY A 571 21.99 24.27 -38.86
N PHE A 572 21.61 25.49 -38.49
CA PHE A 572 20.30 26.08 -38.76
C PHE A 572 19.85 25.92 -40.23
N SER A 573 20.76 26.18 -41.17
CA SER A 573 20.50 26.06 -42.62
C SER A 573 20.15 24.64 -43.06
N ASP A 574 20.73 23.61 -42.43
CA ASP A 574 20.48 22.22 -42.79
C ASP A 574 19.17 21.71 -42.19
N ASN A 575 18.79 22.21 -41.00
CA ASN A 575 17.48 21.93 -40.43
C ASN A 575 16.35 22.52 -41.27
N LEU A 576 16.52 23.74 -41.78
CA LEU A 576 15.51 24.44 -42.58
C LEU A 576 15.21 23.77 -43.93
N LYS A 577 16.15 22.95 -44.43
CA LYS A 577 16.00 22.18 -45.67
C LYS A 577 15.25 20.86 -45.46
N LYS A 578 15.09 20.39 -44.22
CA LYS A 578 14.35 19.15 -43.94
C LYS A 578 12.88 19.37 -44.27
N ASN A 579 12.27 18.38 -44.95
CA ASN A 579 10.84 18.40 -45.22
C ASN A 579 10.05 18.25 -43.93
N MET A 580 8.84 18.81 -43.88
CA MET A 580 7.94 18.78 -42.73
C MET A 580 7.60 17.36 -42.24
N THR A 581 7.55 16.40 -43.17
CA THR A 581 7.22 14.99 -42.91
C THR A 581 8.45 14.14 -42.57
N SER A 582 9.63 14.74 -42.48
CA SER A 582 10.87 14.02 -42.14
C SER A 582 10.81 13.44 -40.73
N PRO A 583 11.35 12.23 -40.50
CA PRO A 583 11.29 11.59 -39.19
C PRO A 583 12.01 12.42 -38.12
N VAL A 584 11.36 12.52 -36.98
CA VAL A 584 11.84 13.23 -35.79
C VAL A 584 12.80 12.32 -34.99
N SER A 585 13.82 12.90 -34.38
CA SER A 585 14.79 12.16 -33.57
C SER A 585 14.14 11.55 -32.32
N SER A 586 14.84 10.60 -31.67
CA SER A 586 14.36 9.96 -30.45
C SER A 586 14.18 10.94 -29.28
N GLN A 587 15.10 11.88 -29.11
CA GLN A 587 15.03 12.90 -28.05
C GLN A 587 13.85 13.87 -28.26
N GLU A 588 13.65 14.31 -29.50
CA GLU A 588 12.52 15.17 -29.85
C GLU A 588 11.17 14.45 -29.70
N ARG A 589 11.12 13.16 -30.04
CA ARG A 589 9.95 12.31 -29.78
C ARG A 589 9.64 12.21 -28.30
N ALA A 590 10.67 12.11 -27.44
CA ALA A 590 10.49 12.10 -25.99
C ALA A 590 9.94 13.44 -25.47
N HIS A 591 10.37 14.59 -26.00
CA HIS A 591 9.77 15.89 -25.65
C HIS A 591 8.28 15.96 -26.02
N ILE A 592 7.91 15.48 -27.21
CA ILE A 592 6.52 15.46 -27.67
C ILE A 592 5.68 14.55 -26.76
N GLN A 593 6.19 13.36 -26.44
CA GLN A 593 5.53 12.43 -25.52
C GLN A 593 5.42 12.97 -24.09
N ALA A 594 6.36 13.79 -23.64
CA ALA A 594 6.27 14.45 -22.34
C ALA A 594 5.07 15.40 -22.26
N LEU A 595 4.80 16.18 -23.31
CA LEU A 595 3.64 17.07 -23.36
C LEU A 595 2.30 16.34 -23.47
N GLU A 596 2.28 15.12 -24.00
CA GLU A 596 1.05 14.32 -24.02
C GLU A 596 0.47 14.10 -22.61
N TRP A 597 1.28 14.11 -21.55
CA TRP A 597 0.79 13.99 -20.18
C TRP A 597 -0.24 15.09 -19.82
N LEU A 598 -0.02 16.32 -20.29
CA LEU A 598 -0.93 17.45 -20.07
C LEU A 598 -2.13 17.43 -21.02
N SER A 599 -2.04 16.76 -22.17
CA SER A 599 -3.14 16.70 -23.13
C SER A 599 -4.22 15.67 -22.78
N PHE A 600 -3.98 14.84 -21.76
CA PHE A 600 -4.96 13.86 -21.29
C PHE A 600 -6.07 14.45 -20.40
N ASP A 601 -5.82 15.60 -19.77
CA ASP A 601 -6.79 16.28 -18.92
C ASP A 601 -7.20 17.62 -19.56
N SER A 602 -8.48 17.75 -19.92
CA SER A 602 -9.01 18.98 -20.51
C SER A 602 -8.88 20.18 -19.58
N SER A 603 -8.80 19.93 -18.27
CA SER A 603 -8.61 20.96 -17.26
C SER A 603 -7.22 21.61 -17.32
N GLN A 604 -6.26 21.05 -18.06
CA GLN A 604 -4.88 21.54 -18.18
C GLN A 604 -4.52 21.98 -19.61
N PHE A 605 -5.51 22.16 -20.48
CA PHE A 605 -5.26 22.57 -21.87
C PHE A 605 -4.57 23.94 -21.97
N ASP A 606 -4.82 24.84 -21.01
CA ASP A 606 -4.14 26.13 -20.89
C ASP A 606 -2.62 25.96 -20.67
N GLU A 607 -2.23 25.14 -19.70
CA GLU A 607 -0.83 24.87 -19.38
C GLU A 607 -0.17 24.07 -20.51
N CYS A 608 -0.87 23.09 -21.07
CA CYS A 608 -0.41 22.32 -22.22
C CYS A 608 -0.09 23.23 -23.42
N LEU A 609 -1.00 24.15 -23.72
CA LEU A 609 -0.84 25.11 -24.82
C LEU A 609 0.33 26.05 -24.60
N HIS A 610 0.48 26.58 -23.38
CA HIS A 610 1.59 27.46 -23.02
C HIS A 610 2.96 26.76 -23.18
N ARG A 611 3.09 25.53 -22.66
CA ARG A 611 4.33 24.72 -22.77
C ARG A 611 4.60 24.28 -24.21
N SER A 612 3.57 23.93 -24.96
CA SER A 612 3.66 23.58 -26.38
C SER A 612 4.18 24.76 -27.22
N ASN A 613 3.64 25.95 -27.03
CA ASN A 613 4.12 27.16 -27.71
C ASN A 613 5.58 27.46 -27.35
N GLN A 614 5.96 27.31 -26.09
CA GLN A 614 7.35 27.47 -25.65
C GLN A 614 8.31 26.50 -26.36
N LEU A 615 7.95 25.22 -26.49
CA LEU A 615 8.78 24.26 -27.22
C LEU A 615 8.78 24.52 -28.73
N THR A 616 7.63 24.90 -29.29
CA THR A 616 7.50 25.27 -30.71
C THR A 616 8.43 26.44 -31.03
N ARG A 617 8.47 27.49 -30.20
CA ARG A 617 9.41 28.60 -30.37
C ARG A 617 10.86 28.13 -30.41
N LYS A 618 11.27 27.24 -29.50
CA LYS A 618 12.63 26.69 -29.46
C LYS A 618 12.98 25.90 -30.73
N TYR A 619 12.08 25.04 -31.22
CA TYR A 619 12.32 24.26 -32.43
C TYR A 619 12.36 25.14 -33.70
N LEU A 620 11.46 26.11 -33.79
CA LEU A 620 11.42 27.05 -34.91
C LEU A 620 12.67 27.95 -34.93
N ALA A 621 13.15 28.43 -33.78
CA ALA A 621 14.39 29.21 -33.71
C ALA A 621 15.62 28.44 -34.21
N GLN A 622 15.56 27.10 -34.23
CA GLN A 622 16.61 26.21 -34.73
C GLN A 622 16.40 25.74 -36.17
N GLY A 623 15.32 26.17 -36.83
CA GLY A 623 14.94 25.76 -38.18
C GLY A 623 14.30 24.38 -38.26
N ARG A 624 13.93 23.76 -37.13
CA ARG A 624 13.39 22.39 -37.05
C ARG A 624 11.86 22.37 -37.22
N LEU A 625 11.44 22.69 -38.44
CA LEU A 625 10.03 22.76 -38.83
C LEU A 625 9.30 21.41 -38.69
N ASN A 626 9.97 20.30 -39.04
CA ASN A 626 9.41 18.94 -38.93
C ASN A 626 9.06 18.56 -37.49
N THR A 627 9.92 18.91 -36.51
CA THR A 627 9.67 18.63 -35.09
C THR A 627 8.55 19.51 -34.54
N ALA A 628 8.55 20.80 -34.89
CA ALA A 628 7.49 21.73 -34.52
C ALA A 628 6.12 21.29 -35.07
N PHE A 629 6.09 20.80 -36.31
CA PHE A 629 4.88 20.25 -36.94
C PHE A 629 4.41 18.96 -36.28
N ALA A 630 5.33 18.04 -35.99
CA ALA A 630 5.02 16.81 -35.29
C ALA A 630 4.45 17.08 -33.88
N LEU A 631 5.00 18.08 -33.17
CA LEU A 631 4.46 18.54 -31.90
C LEU A 631 3.04 19.09 -32.07
N TYR A 632 2.81 19.98 -33.04
CA TYR A 632 1.48 20.53 -33.31
C TYR A 632 0.43 19.43 -33.57
N ASN A 633 0.75 18.45 -34.42
CA ASN A 633 -0.15 17.35 -34.73
C ASN A 633 -0.38 16.36 -33.58
N SER A 634 0.47 16.37 -32.56
CA SER A 634 0.29 15.53 -31.36
C SER A 634 -0.76 16.08 -30.38
N LEU A 635 -1.10 17.37 -30.52
CA LEU A 635 -2.02 18.07 -29.61
C LEU A 635 -3.48 17.80 -29.99
N PRO A 636 -4.41 17.85 -29.01
CA PRO A 636 -5.84 17.78 -29.30
C PRO A 636 -6.30 18.93 -30.19
N THR A 637 -7.18 18.66 -31.16
CA THR A 637 -7.72 19.68 -32.07
C THR A 637 -8.60 20.71 -31.38
N ASP A 638 -9.15 20.38 -30.21
CA ASP A 638 -10.02 21.20 -29.38
C ASP A 638 -9.27 22.00 -28.31
N ILE A 639 -7.94 21.96 -28.27
CA ILE A 639 -7.12 22.62 -27.24
C ILE A 639 -7.39 24.14 -27.12
N VAL A 640 -7.78 24.79 -28.22
CA VAL A 640 -8.10 26.23 -28.26
C VAL A 640 -9.59 26.51 -28.03
N LEU A 641 -10.47 25.51 -28.18
CA LEU A 641 -11.92 25.70 -28.11
C LEU A 641 -12.44 25.86 -26.67
N HIS A 642 -11.66 25.47 -25.66
CA HIS A 642 -12.23 25.12 -24.36
C HIS A 642 -12.58 26.27 -23.41
N GLU A 643 -12.13 27.53 -23.62
CA GLU A 643 -12.47 28.67 -22.73
C GLU A 643 -12.51 30.03 -23.45
N ILE A 644 -13.24 30.14 -24.56
CA ILE A 644 -13.36 31.41 -25.34
C ILE A 644 -14.29 32.45 -24.67
N GLN A 645 -14.90 32.16 -23.51
CA GLN A 645 -15.96 33.03 -22.97
C GLN A 645 -15.57 33.97 -21.81
N GLN A 646 -14.32 33.98 -21.31
CA GLN A 646 -13.91 34.91 -20.22
C GLN A 646 -12.45 35.43 -20.27
N SER A 647 -11.73 35.33 -21.38
CA SER A 647 -10.25 35.34 -21.34
C SER A 647 -9.57 36.73 -21.29
N SER A 648 -8.57 36.85 -20.42
CA SER A 648 -7.58 37.94 -20.35
C SER A 648 -6.82 38.13 -21.68
N PRO A 649 -6.35 39.34 -22.02
CA PRO A 649 -5.53 39.59 -23.23
C PRO A 649 -4.31 38.66 -23.36
N ALA A 650 -3.72 38.24 -22.24
CA ALA A 650 -2.58 37.33 -22.21
C ALA A 650 -2.93 35.92 -22.74
N TYR A 651 -4.13 35.43 -22.45
CA TYR A 651 -4.58 34.12 -22.94
C TYR A 651 -4.87 34.16 -24.44
N ALA A 652 -5.53 35.22 -24.92
CA ALA A 652 -5.78 35.42 -26.35
C ALA A 652 -4.46 35.44 -27.14
N ALA A 653 -3.40 36.04 -26.59
CA ALA A 653 -2.08 36.05 -27.21
C ALA A 653 -1.45 34.64 -27.35
N ILE A 654 -1.67 33.74 -26.39
CA ILE A 654 -1.18 32.35 -26.42
C ILE A 654 -1.98 31.53 -27.45
N SER A 655 -3.31 31.67 -27.47
CA SER A 655 -4.17 31.00 -28.45
C SER A 655 -3.86 31.44 -29.88
N ASN A 656 -3.71 32.75 -30.10
CA ASN A 656 -3.35 33.30 -31.41
C ASN A 656 -1.98 32.80 -31.87
N GLU A 657 -1.01 32.68 -30.96
CA GLU A 657 0.32 32.16 -31.28
C GLU A 657 0.24 30.73 -31.83
N HIS A 658 -0.57 29.87 -31.21
CA HIS A 658 -0.79 28.50 -31.68
C HIS A 658 -1.45 28.45 -33.08
N LEU A 659 -2.45 29.30 -33.32
CA LEU A 659 -3.11 29.41 -34.63
C LEU A 659 -2.15 29.92 -35.71
N TYR A 660 -1.28 30.87 -35.39
CA TYR A 660 -0.26 31.34 -36.31
C TYR A 660 0.78 30.28 -36.67
N TYR A 661 1.09 29.34 -35.76
CA TYR A 661 1.91 28.19 -36.10
C TYR A 661 1.22 27.25 -37.08
N ARG A 662 -0.07 26.99 -36.91
CA ARG A 662 -0.87 26.24 -37.90
C ARG A 662 -0.73 26.85 -39.29
N ASP A 663 -0.92 28.16 -39.40
CA ASP A 663 -0.91 28.85 -40.68
C ASP A 663 0.49 28.79 -41.34
N LEU A 664 1.56 28.94 -40.54
CA LEU A 664 2.94 28.73 -41.00
C LEU A 664 3.15 27.30 -41.55
N PHE A 665 2.70 26.28 -40.81
CA PHE A 665 2.85 24.89 -41.22
C PHE A 665 2.07 24.57 -42.48
N THR A 666 0.84 25.07 -42.60
CA THR A 666 0.00 24.96 -43.81
C THR A 666 0.70 25.58 -45.03
N ALA A 667 1.18 26.81 -44.91
CA ALA A 667 1.91 27.49 -45.98
C ALA A 667 3.16 26.71 -46.40
N ARG A 668 3.90 26.15 -45.42
CA ARG A 668 5.09 25.33 -45.69
C ARG A 668 4.76 24.01 -46.39
N LEU A 669 3.70 23.32 -45.97
CA LEU A 669 3.26 22.07 -46.61
C LEU A 669 2.89 22.29 -48.08
N TYR A 670 2.09 23.33 -48.38
CA TYR A 670 1.74 23.63 -49.78
C TYR A 670 2.95 24.05 -50.61
N PHE A 671 3.92 24.75 -50.02
CA PHE A 671 5.19 25.03 -50.69
C PHE A 671 5.98 23.76 -51.01
N GLU A 672 6.04 22.79 -50.08
CA GLU A 672 6.69 21.49 -50.29
C GLU A 672 5.96 20.67 -51.35
N GLU A 673 4.62 20.60 -51.31
CA GLU A 673 3.80 19.93 -52.34
C GLU A 673 4.03 20.52 -53.74
N TRP A 674 4.12 21.85 -53.84
CA TRP A 674 4.45 22.53 -55.09
C TRP A 674 5.87 22.20 -55.57
N LYS A 675 6.84 22.19 -54.66
CA LYS A 675 8.24 21.87 -54.98
C LYS A 675 8.39 20.41 -55.46
N ASP A 676 7.68 19.49 -54.83
CA ASP A 676 7.63 18.08 -55.25
C ASP A 676 6.95 17.94 -56.61
N ALA A 677 5.86 18.68 -56.86
CA ALA A 677 5.21 18.73 -58.18
C ALA A 677 6.17 19.24 -59.26
N LEU A 678 7.02 20.24 -58.95
CA LEU A 678 8.04 20.74 -59.88
C LEU A 678 9.10 19.66 -60.21
N SER A 679 9.50 18.86 -59.22
CA SER A 679 10.49 17.79 -59.40
C SER A 679 9.98 16.60 -60.21
N THR A 680 8.66 16.41 -60.27
CA THR A 680 7.98 15.31 -60.97
C THR A 680 7.53 15.69 -62.39
N LYS A 681 8.08 16.78 -62.92
CA LYS A 681 7.82 17.23 -64.30
C LYS A 681 8.05 16.08 -65.30
N PRO A 682 7.05 15.71 -66.12
CA PRO A 682 7.20 14.67 -67.13
C PRO A 682 8.28 15.00 -68.16
N SER A 683 8.96 13.97 -68.68
CA SER A 683 9.88 14.14 -69.82
C SER A 683 9.14 14.67 -71.05
N GLU A 684 9.86 15.32 -71.97
CA GLU A 684 9.29 15.81 -73.24
C GLU A 684 8.67 14.67 -74.08
N ASP A 685 9.14 13.43 -73.88
CA ASP A 685 8.63 12.22 -74.54
C ASP A 685 7.37 11.60 -73.89
N ALA A 686 6.87 12.18 -72.79
CA ALA A 686 5.71 11.64 -72.08
C ALA A 686 4.41 11.85 -72.88
N PRO A 687 3.38 10.99 -72.70
CA PRO A 687 2.08 11.16 -73.35
C PRO A 687 1.47 12.53 -73.05
N SER A 688 0.89 13.18 -74.07
CA SER A 688 0.23 14.50 -73.93
C SER A 688 -0.86 14.51 -72.85
N THR A 689 -1.56 13.40 -72.64
CA THR A 689 -2.53 13.24 -71.53
C THR A 689 -1.90 13.34 -70.15
N GLN A 690 -0.69 12.78 -69.97
CA GLN A 690 0.06 12.85 -68.72
C GLN A 690 0.65 14.25 -68.51
N GLN A 691 1.12 14.91 -69.57
CA GLN A 691 1.61 16.28 -69.52
C GLN A 691 0.50 17.26 -69.10
N HIS A 692 -0.67 17.21 -69.75
CA HIS A 692 -1.79 18.10 -69.39
C HIS A 692 -2.35 17.82 -67.98
N ALA A 693 -2.40 16.56 -67.55
CA ALA A 693 -2.83 16.22 -66.19
C ALA A 693 -1.87 16.79 -65.14
N TRP A 694 -0.56 16.65 -65.35
CA TRP A 694 0.46 17.23 -64.48
C TRP A 694 0.42 18.76 -64.48
N GLU A 695 0.29 19.41 -65.63
CA GLU A 695 0.21 20.88 -65.73
C GLU A 695 -0.99 21.43 -64.94
N SER A 696 -2.15 20.77 -65.02
CA SER A 696 -3.35 21.15 -64.28
C SER A 696 -3.14 21.02 -62.77
N ASP A 697 -2.61 19.88 -62.31
CA ASP A 697 -2.29 19.63 -60.90
C ASP A 697 -1.25 20.62 -60.36
N PHE A 698 -0.18 20.86 -61.13
CA PHE A 698 0.88 21.81 -60.80
C PHE A 698 0.34 23.23 -60.65
N LYS A 699 -0.51 23.70 -61.59
CA LYS A 699 -1.16 25.03 -61.51
C LYS A 699 -1.99 25.15 -60.24
N GLY A 700 -2.75 24.11 -59.90
CA GLY A 700 -3.54 24.04 -58.67
C GLY A 700 -2.67 24.16 -57.42
N LYS A 701 -1.59 23.38 -57.33
CA LYS A 701 -0.64 23.40 -56.20
C LYS A 701 0.10 24.74 -56.08
N ALA A 702 0.58 25.29 -57.19
CA ALA A 702 1.22 26.60 -57.22
C ALA A 702 0.27 27.71 -56.73
N HIS A 703 -0.99 27.70 -57.18
CA HIS A 703 -1.98 28.68 -56.76
C HIS A 703 -2.30 28.59 -55.26
N ARG A 704 -2.43 27.38 -54.70
CA ARG A 704 -2.63 27.17 -53.26
C ARG A 704 -1.43 27.68 -52.45
N ALA A 705 -0.21 27.31 -52.84
CA ALA A 705 1.00 27.77 -52.17
C ALA A 705 1.12 29.30 -52.18
N ILE A 706 0.86 29.94 -53.33
CA ILE A 706 0.83 31.41 -53.45
C ILE A 706 -0.22 32.01 -52.51
N THR A 707 -1.46 31.54 -52.58
CA THR A 707 -2.59 32.11 -51.83
C THR A 707 -2.33 32.06 -50.32
N GLU A 708 -1.85 30.92 -49.80
CA GLU A 708 -1.61 30.76 -48.37
C GLU A 708 -0.40 31.58 -47.90
N ILE A 709 0.69 31.64 -48.68
CA ILE A 709 1.86 32.46 -48.33
C ILE A 709 1.51 33.96 -48.39
N GLU A 710 0.79 34.42 -49.42
CA GLU A 710 0.35 35.81 -49.54
C GLU A 710 -0.58 36.19 -48.39
N THR A 711 -1.56 35.32 -48.07
CA THR A 711 -2.48 35.54 -46.95
C THR A 711 -1.71 35.69 -45.65
N LEU A 712 -0.75 34.80 -45.39
CA LEU A 712 0.08 34.85 -44.18
C LEU A 712 0.93 36.12 -44.11
N LEU A 713 1.55 36.53 -45.21
CA LEU A 713 2.37 37.77 -45.30
C LEU A 713 1.54 39.05 -45.15
N GLN A 714 0.25 39.02 -45.49
CA GLN A 714 -0.68 40.13 -45.30
C GLN A 714 -1.24 40.19 -43.87
N THR A 715 -1.08 39.13 -43.06
CA THR A 715 -1.48 39.11 -41.65
C THR A 715 -0.41 39.72 -40.73
N ARG A 716 -0.79 40.02 -39.48
CA ARG A 716 0.12 40.44 -38.40
C ARG A 716 0.75 39.26 -37.67
N TRP A 717 1.27 38.30 -38.44
CA TRP A 717 1.73 37.00 -37.96
C TRP A 717 2.64 37.10 -36.71
N LEU A 718 2.24 36.55 -35.57
CA LEU A 718 2.93 36.64 -34.25
C LEU A 718 3.06 38.04 -33.61
N SER A 719 2.78 39.13 -34.32
CA SER A 719 2.87 40.50 -33.78
C SER A 719 1.79 40.77 -32.76
N ASP A 720 0.56 40.35 -33.09
CA ASP A 720 -0.60 40.48 -32.20
C ASP A 720 -0.49 39.58 -30.96
N CYS A 721 0.51 38.69 -30.91
CA CYS A 721 0.82 37.84 -29.76
C CYS A 721 1.77 38.48 -28.75
N MET A 722 2.37 39.63 -29.08
CA MET A 722 3.32 40.31 -28.20
C MET A 722 2.57 41.09 -27.11
N VAL A 723 2.86 40.79 -25.86
CA VAL A 723 2.16 41.38 -24.70
C VAL A 723 3.14 42.24 -23.89
N PRO A 724 2.75 43.45 -23.43
CA PRO A 724 3.60 44.27 -22.56
C PRO A 724 3.97 43.52 -21.26
N GLY A 725 5.25 43.44 -20.94
CA GLY A 725 5.76 42.82 -19.70
C GLY A 725 6.57 41.53 -19.90
N ASP A 726 6.33 40.77 -20.97
CA ASP A 726 7.09 39.53 -21.26
C ASP A 726 8.20 39.77 -22.29
N VAL A 727 9.27 40.43 -21.86
CA VAL A 727 10.38 40.85 -22.73
C VAL A 727 11.02 39.65 -23.44
N ARG A 728 11.20 38.53 -22.72
CA ARG A 728 11.86 37.33 -23.26
C ARG A 728 11.01 36.69 -24.36
N ARG A 729 9.72 36.46 -24.11
CA ARG A 729 8.83 35.88 -25.12
C ARG A 729 8.72 36.80 -26.34
N ASN A 730 8.60 38.11 -26.13
CA ASN A 730 8.52 39.05 -27.25
C ASN A 730 9.80 39.03 -28.10
N GLN A 731 10.99 38.90 -27.48
CA GLN A 731 12.25 38.71 -28.21
C GLN A 731 12.28 37.41 -29.02
N GLU A 732 11.84 36.29 -28.42
CA GLU A 732 11.72 35.01 -29.13
C GLU A 732 10.78 35.14 -30.34
N LEU A 733 9.61 35.76 -30.18
CA LEU A 733 8.63 35.96 -31.26
C LEU A 733 9.18 36.88 -32.37
N MET A 734 9.86 37.98 -32.02
CA MET A 734 10.53 38.86 -33.00
C MET A 734 11.59 38.11 -33.80
N GLN A 735 12.39 37.27 -33.15
CA GLN A 735 13.39 36.45 -33.83
C GLN A 735 12.74 35.48 -34.82
N LEU A 736 11.63 34.84 -34.45
CA LEU A 736 10.89 33.95 -35.34
C LEU A 736 10.30 34.69 -36.54
N ARG A 737 9.79 35.91 -36.33
CA ARG A 737 9.31 36.78 -37.41
C ARG A 737 10.41 37.05 -38.43
N GLN A 738 11.57 37.52 -37.97
CA GLN A 738 12.72 37.81 -38.84
C GLN A 738 13.13 36.59 -39.67
N ILE A 739 13.15 35.40 -39.05
CA ILE A 739 13.48 34.15 -39.72
C ILE A 739 12.41 33.78 -40.76
N TYR A 740 11.17 33.62 -40.35
CA TYR A 740 10.15 32.96 -41.17
C TYR A 740 9.43 33.91 -42.12
N VAL A 741 9.28 35.20 -41.80
CA VAL A 741 8.78 36.19 -42.77
C VAL A 741 9.75 36.32 -43.93
N SER A 742 11.06 36.40 -43.65
CA SER A 742 12.07 36.45 -44.71
C SER A 742 12.06 35.17 -45.55
N GLU A 743 11.94 33.98 -44.95
CA GLU A 743 11.78 32.72 -45.68
C GLU A 743 10.52 32.67 -46.53
N LEU A 744 9.36 33.08 -46.01
CA LEU A 744 8.10 33.10 -46.76
C LEU A 744 8.18 34.03 -47.97
N VAL A 745 8.80 35.20 -47.83
CA VAL A 745 9.06 36.13 -48.95
C VAL A 745 9.95 35.45 -50.00
N MET A 746 11.03 34.79 -49.59
CA MET A 746 11.90 34.06 -50.52
C MET A 746 11.19 32.89 -51.20
N ASN A 747 10.34 32.17 -50.48
CA ASN A 747 9.54 31.06 -50.98
C ASN A 747 8.50 31.53 -51.98
N LEU A 748 7.78 32.63 -51.70
CA LEU A 748 6.80 33.21 -52.61
C LEU A 748 7.45 33.62 -53.94
N HIS A 749 8.58 34.34 -53.88
CA HIS A 749 9.34 34.66 -55.09
C HIS A 749 9.74 33.41 -55.85
N GLN A 750 10.23 32.38 -55.15
CA GLN A 750 10.62 31.12 -55.78
C GLN A 750 9.45 30.42 -56.47
N VAL A 751 8.26 30.39 -55.84
CA VAL A 751 7.05 29.84 -56.46
C VAL A 751 6.70 30.60 -57.74
N TYR A 752 6.67 31.93 -57.70
CA TYR A 752 6.38 32.72 -58.89
C TYR A 752 7.41 32.55 -60.01
N TYR A 753 8.69 32.65 -59.67
CA TYR A 753 9.78 32.59 -60.64
C TYR A 753 9.87 31.22 -61.31
N GLU A 754 9.88 30.12 -60.55
CA GLU A 754 10.04 28.78 -61.15
C GLU A 754 8.78 28.31 -61.88
N SER A 755 7.60 28.76 -61.44
CA SER A 755 6.32 28.44 -62.10
C SER A 755 6.08 29.23 -63.39
N ARG A 756 6.94 30.20 -63.74
CA ARG A 756 6.83 31.04 -64.96
C ARG A 756 6.76 30.23 -66.25
N SER A 757 7.42 29.07 -66.27
CA SER A 757 7.50 28.21 -67.44
C SER A 757 6.15 27.63 -67.85
N ILE A 758 5.19 27.57 -66.93
CA ILE A 758 3.85 26.98 -67.11
C ILE A 758 2.76 28.06 -67.03
N VAL A 759 2.98 29.08 -66.19
CA VAL A 759 2.09 30.23 -66.03
C VAL A 759 2.91 31.51 -66.22
N PRO A 760 2.99 32.05 -67.45
CA PRO A 760 3.85 33.20 -67.76
C PRO A 760 3.54 34.47 -66.94
N GLU A 761 2.28 34.64 -66.50
CA GLU A 761 1.84 35.76 -65.67
C GLU A 761 2.58 35.84 -64.31
N TYR A 762 3.03 34.71 -63.78
CA TYR A 762 3.74 34.68 -62.51
C TYR A 762 5.10 35.36 -62.57
N LEU A 763 5.71 35.49 -63.74
CA LEU A 763 6.95 36.23 -63.89
C LEU A 763 6.75 37.73 -63.57
N ALA A 764 5.65 38.32 -64.05
CA ALA A 764 5.29 39.70 -63.70
C ALA A 764 5.05 39.85 -62.19
N LYS A 765 4.28 38.93 -61.59
CA LYS A 765 4.00 38.91 -60.15
C LYS A 765 5.26 38.79 -59.29
N SER A 766 6.27 38.05 -59.76
CA SER A 766 7.54 37.92 -59.04
C SER A 766 8.31 39.25 -58.88
N VAL A 767 8.10 40.20 -59.80
CA VAL A 767 8.66 41.56 -59.72
C VAL A 767 7.72 42.48 -58.93
N GLU A 768 6.41 42.38 -59.14
CA GLU A 768 5.40 43.13 -58.38
C GLU A 768 5.47 42.89 -56.87
N MET A 769 5.96 41.72 -56.45
CA MET A 769 6.21 41.39 -55.06
C MET A 769 7.12 42.43 -54.35
N ALA A 770 7.97 43.16 -55.09
CA ALA A 770 8.74 44.27 -54.51
C ALA A 770 7.84 45.37 -53.93
N ASN A 771 6.68 45.63 -54.54
CA ASN A 771 5.69 46.58 -54.03
C ASN A 771 5.01 46.05 -52.77
N MET A 772 4.75 44.73 -52.70
CA MET A 772 4.20 44.09 -51.49
C MET A 772 5.17 44.22 -50.32
N VAL A 773 6.46 43.96 -50.53
CA VAL A 773 7.49 44.06 -49.48
C VAL A 773 7.74 45.51 -49.06
N ALA A 774 7.70 46.45 -50.00
CA ALA A 774 7.89 47.89 -49.77
C ALA A 774 6.63 48.59 -49.22
N SER A 775 5.49 47.89 -49.15
CA SER A 775 4.24 48.50 -48.71
C SER A 775 4.31 48.96 -47.26
N GLU A 776 3.91 50.22 -47.02
CA GLU A 776 3.75 50.78 -45.68
C GLU A 776 2.30 50.69 -45.18
N THR A 777 1.39 50.10 -45.96
CA THR A 777 -0.03 49.99 -45.60
C THR A 777 -0.30 48.95 -44.51
N THR A 778 0.60 47.99 -44.32
CA THR A 778 0.56 47.05 -43.22
C THR A 778 1.13 47.69 -41.96
N ALA A 779 0.51 47.41 -40.80
CA ALA A 779 0.96 47.96 -39.52
C ALA A 779 2.42 47.61 -39.17
N GLU A 780 2.94 46.54 -39.77
CA GLU A 780 4.34 46.17 -39.72
C GLU A 780 4.88 45.95 -41.14
N PRO A 781 5.86 46.76 -41.59
CA PRO A 781 6.34 46.69 -42.95
C PRO A 781 7.34 45.54 -43.14
N LEU A 782 7.08 44.69 -44.14
CA LEU A 782 7.89 43.49 -44.43
C LEU A 782 9.37 43.82 -44.74
N TYR A 783 9.66 44.99 -45.34
CA TYR A 783 11.04 45.38 -45.64
C TYR A 783 11.92 45.49 -44.39
N LYS A 784 11.36 45.88 -43.23
CA LYS A 784 12.11 45.99 -41.98
C LYS A 784 12.52 44.61 -41.47
N GLU A 785 11.62 43.64 -41.53
CA GLU A 785 11.91 42.25 -41.16
C GLU A 785 13.02 41.66 -42.04
N LEU A 786 13.02 41.96 -43.34
CA LEU A 786 14.11 41.54 -44.26
C LEU A 786 15.43 42.27 -43.99
N GLN A 787 15.37 43.54 -43.58
CA GLN A 787 16.55 44.32 -43.23
C GLN A 787 17.19 43.80 -41.94
N ASP A 788 16.38 43.55 -40.91
CA ASP A 788 16.83 43.03 -39.62
C ASP A 788 17.36 41.60 -39.75
N ALA A 789 16.76 40.79 -40.61
CA ALA A 789 17.27 39.46 -40.97
C ALA A 789 18.54 39.50 -41.84
N SER A 790 19.00 40.69 -42.29
CA SER A 790 20.13 40.86 -43.24
C SER A 790 19.93 40.17 -44.61
N ARG A 791 18.68 40.02 -45.05
CA ARG A 791 18.30 39.29 -46.29
C ARG A 791 17.68 40.16 -47.38
N LEU A 792 17.54 41.47 -47.14
CA LEU A 792 17.01 42.40 -48.13
C LEU A 792 17.81 42.38 -49.45
N GLN A 793 19.14 42.34 -49.36
CA GLN A 793 20.02 42.23 -50.54
C GLN A 793 19.81 40.91 -51.31
N GLU A 794 19.56 39.81 -50.59
CA GLU A 794 19.25 38.51 -51.20
C GLU A 794 17.94 38.59 -51.99
N PHE A 795 16.92 39.24 -51.43
CA PHE A 795 15.61 39.41 -52.08
C PHE A 795 15.73 40.26 -53.34
N LEU A 796 16.40 41.42 -53.26
CA LEU A 796 16.62 42.29 -54.42
C LEU A 796 17.40 41.59 -55.54
N ARG A 797 18.35 40.72 -55.19
CA ARG A 797 19.05 39.88 -56.16
C ARG A 797 18.10 38.90 -56.86
N ARG A 798 17.14 38.31 -56.13
CA ARG A 798 16.11 37.42 -56.72
C ARG A 798 15.18 38.18 -57.66
N VAL A 799 14.66 39.33 -57.23
CA VAL A 799 13.81 40.21 -58.08
C VAL A 799 14.56 40.64 -59.35
N ARG A 800 15.85 40.97 -59.23
CA ARG A 800 16.70 41.28 -60.40
C ARG A 800 16.75 40.12 -61.40
N LEU A 801 16.79 38.86 -60.95
CA LEU A 801 16.76 37.70 -61.86
C LEU A 801 15.45 37.67 -62.65
N SER A 802 14.32 37.91 -61.99
CA SER A 802 13.02 38.02 -62.67
C SER A 802 12.97 39.16 -63.68
N SER A 803 13.49 40.34 -63.34
CA SER A 803 13.58 41.47 -64.28
C SER A 803 14.47 41.16 -65.50
N LEU A 804 15.56 40.41 -65.32
CA LEU A 804 16.42 39.99 -66.42
C LEU A 804 15.73 38.98 -67.34
N GLU A 805 14.93 38.06 -66.79
CA GLU A 805 14.12 37.15 -67.61
C GLU A 805 13.01 37.90 -68.38
N LEU A 806 12.35 38.90 -67.77
CA LEU A 806 11.39 39.75 -68.49
C LEU A 806 12.02 40.48 -69.68
N LEU A 807 13.26 40.96 -69.54
CA LEU A 807 14.00 41.59 -70.63
C LEU A 807 14.32 40.61 -71.76
N LYS A 808 14.62 39.34 -71.45
CA LYS A 808 14.80 38.29 -72.46
C LYS A 808 13.51 38.02 -73.25
N ASP A 809 12.37 38.12 -72.57
CA ASP A 809 11.03 38.01 -73.19
C ASP A 809 10.61 39.29 -73.93
N GLY A 810 11.47 40.31 -74.02
CA GLY A 810 11.18 41.59 -74.68
C GLY A 810 10.21 42.50 -73.93
N ARG A 811 9.96 42.23 -72.65
CA ARG A 811 9.05 43.01 -71.78
C ARG A 811 9.82 44.01 -70.92
N SER A 812 9.09 44.96 -70.33
CA SER A 812 9.65 45.90 -69.36
C SER A 812 10.24 45.16 -68.15
N PRO A 813 11.43 45.57 -67.63
CA PRO A 813 12.03 44.96 -66.44
C PRO A 813 11.21 45.19 -65.16
N PHE A 814 10.20 46.06 -65.23
CA PHE A 814 9.29 46.42 -64.15
C PHE A 814 7.89 45.82 -64.32
N ALA A 815 7.72 44.89 -65.26
CA ALA A 815 6.45 44.21 -65.55
C ALA A 815 5.28 45.12 -66.01
N PHE A 816 5.59 46.35 -66.47
CA PHE A 816 4.63 47.28 -67.11
C PHE A 816 4.46 47.04 -68.61
#